data_AF-A0A9J8ASZ9-F1
#
_entry.id   AF-A0A9J8ASZ9-F1
#
_cell.length_a   1.000
_cell.length_b   1.000
_cell.length_c   1.000
_cell.angle_alpha   90.00
_cell.angle_beta   90.00
_cell.angle_gamma   90.00
#
_symmetry.space_group_name_H-M   'P 1'
#
loop_
_entity.id
_entity.type
_entity.pdbx_description
1 polymer ?
#
loop_
_entity_poly.entity_id
_entity_poly.type
_entity_poly.pdbx_seq_one_letter_code
_entity_poly.pdbx_strand_id
1 'polypeptide(L)'
;MYFCISSFAVDGPYLRIVEQPKQRGFRFRYGCEGPSHGGLPGATSEKNRKSYPQVKICNYQGAARVVVQLVTNTVKPHLHAHSLVGKQCDKGICIADLQPKDSSISFPNLGILHVTKKNVSKVLEERMIEAYRMGYNYGISIHPEIDVLQGEVRVPRELTDAERNLISSASIHQSKEMDLSVVRLMFTAFLPDSDGGFSRRLEPVISDPIFDSKAPNASNLKIVRMDRTAGCVTGGEEVYLLCDKVQKDDIQVRFYEDDESGLTWEAYGDFSPTDVHRQFAIVFKTPKYRDQNLQKPISVFVQLKRKSDNETSEPKPFTYHPQIIDKEEVQRKRQKTLPNFQDYSGAGGGAGGMFRGGGGGSTAGGGPSGGGGGHYFQGFQTYNNLGSGYNFSSGMGGGGTTIKHAYQEPVEDSDEDSDSDSDDDPTAGGAVRICAQPEPVGLGVASEDTDPTEDLELNTTGCVLGPHLAELAGRQAQALFHFAVSGDARMLLAPQRPLMTTQDENGDTGLHLGVIHSQTDAVRNLAQVISALPGEDVLNMRNDLYQTPLHLAVLTQQKEAVEALLEAEVDVTLTDRHGNTALHLAAQQKEDSVLRLLLKHKSVAQLTSIHNTAGLCPLHLAVQANSLSCVRALLDAGADVEVQELTCGRTALHLATELGNLSLAGCLLLEGNAYVDSVTYNGSTPLHTAAGRDSTKLCAILMAAGADPHKENFEPLFFKDDELCGTCEEEEEEDEGYIPGTTPLNMATSPEVYDILNGEEYQPTTIVVPPQGDMKSLSSDTKQELCQALEDQTGGWESLAHALGLGILTSAFRLSSCPAGKLLDSYEVSGGTVRELVEGLKHVGNSSAVSLLQAVCKEPEAVHTTPQLTGPVLCKSIQGLTLGSHQEESGICDSGVETSF
;
A
#
# COMPACT_ATOMS: atom_id res chain seq x y z
N MET A 1 27.80 -25.75 35.93
CA MET A 1 28.60 -26.88 36.44
C MET A 1 29.71 -27.16 35.44
N TYR A 2 30.95 -27.10 35.91
CA TYR A 2 32.17 -27.34 35.15
C TYR A 2 32.15 -28.74 34.52
N PHE A 3 32.29 -28.82 33.19
CA PHE A 3 32.76 -30.05 32.56
C PHE A 3 34.26 -29.93 32.30
N CYS A 4 35.00 -30.77 33.03
CA CYS A 4 36.43 -30.97 32.98
C CYS A 4 36.94 -31.08 31.54
N ILE A 5 37.98 -30.29 31.26
CA ILE A 5 38.88 -30.48 30.13
C ILE A 5 39.59 -31.82 30.33
N SER A 6 39.12 -32.88 29.67
CA SER A 6 39.92 -34.09 29.47
C SER A 6 40.95 -33.80 28.39
N SER A 7 42.14 -33.37 28.80
CA SER A 7 43.32 -33.33 27.96
C SER A 7 43.74 -34.76 27.62
N PHE A 8 43.09 -35.37 26.62
CA PHE A 8 43.71 -36.48 25.90
C PHE A 8 44.85 -35.87 25.07
N ALA A 9 46.09 -36.19 25.44
CA ALA A 9 47.22 -35.94 24.56
C ALA A 9 47.03 -36.85 23.33
N VAL A 10 46.48 -36.29 22.25
CA VAL A 10 46.40 -36.97 20.96
C VAL A 10 47.82 -36.94 20.39
N ASP A 11 48.45 -38.11 20.28
CA ASP A 11 49.86 -38.29 19.88
C ASP A 11 50.10 -38.06 18.36
N GLY A 12 49.23 -37.27 17.72
CA GLY A 12 49.22 -37.04 16.27
C GLY A 12 48.55 -35.72 15.86
N PRO A 13 48.57 -35.40 14.55
CA PRO A 13 47.97 -34.18 14.01
C PRO A 13 46.45 -34.19 14.17
N TYR A 14 45.86 -33.08 14.61
CA TYR A 14 44.40 -32.95 14.78
C TYR A 14 43.91 -31.56 14.40
N LEU A 15 42.65 -31.47 13.95
CA LEU A 15 42.01 -30.21 13.59
C LEU A 15 41.31 -29.59 14.81
N ARG A 16 41.35 -28.27 14.96
CA ARG A 16 40.65 -27.54 16.02
C ARG A 16 40.07 -26.23 15.49
N ILE A 17 38.82 -25.94 15.83
CA ILE A 17 38.21 -24.63 15.56
C ILE A 17 38.81 -23.61 16.55
N VAL A 18 39.41 -22.55 16.00
CA VAL A 18 39.95 -21.42 16.77
C VAL A 18 38.87 -20.37 16.98
N GLU A 19 38.10 -20.09 15.94
CA GLU A 19 37.00 -19.15 15.96
C GLU A 19 35.75 -19.80 15.36
N GLN A 20 34.68 -19.89 16.15
CA GLN A 20 33.39 -20.43 15.73
C GLN A 20 32.68 -19.46 14.77
N PRO A 21 31.79 -19.93 13.88
CA PRO A 21 30.91 -19.05 13.12
C PRO A 21 29.91 -18.36 14.05
N LYS A 22 29.47 -17.17 13.67
CA LYS A 22 28.40 -16.46 14.37
C LYS A 22 27.11 -17.28 14.25
N GLN A 23 26.56 -17.68 15.39
CA GLN A 23 25.40 -18.58 15.42
C GLN A 23 24.11 -17.91 14.90
N ARG A 24 23.94 -16.59 15.10
CA ARG A 24 22.71 -15.86 14.76
C ARG A 24 22.97 -14.52 14.09
N GLY A 25 21.95 -14.01 13.38
CA GLY A 25 22.03 -12.75 12.64
C GLY A 25 22.68 -12.84 11.27
N PHE A 26 23.08 -14.04 10.83
CA PHE A 26 23.47 -14.30 9.45
C PHE A 26 22.24 -14.69 8.62
N ARG A 27 22.15 -14.25 7.37
CA ARG A 27 21.01 -14.54 6.49
C ARG A 27 21.40 -15.51 5.39
N PHE A 28 20.65 -16.59 5.24
CA PHE A 28 20.80 -17.48 4.09
C PHE A 28 20.11 -16.86 2.87
N ARG A 29 20.66 -17.10 1.68
CA ARG A 29 20.28 -16.38 0.46
C ARG A 29 19.80 -17.32 -0.62
N TYR A 30 18.69 -17.01 -1.29
CA TYR A 30 18.29 -17.76 -2.48
C TYR A 30 19.17 -17.42 -3.68
N GLY A 31 19.25 -18.31 -4.68
CA GLY A 31 20.04 -18.07 -5.89
C GLY A 31 19.63 -16.82 -6.67
N CYS A 32 18.34 -16.46 -6.62
CA CYS A 32 17.82 -15.24 -7.23
C CYS A 32 18.24 -13.94 -6.52
N GLU A 33 18.81 -14.00 -5.30
CA GLU A 33 19.27 -12.80 -4.57
C GLU A 33 20.70 -12.36 -4.95
N GLY A 34 21.39 -13.13 -5.80
CA GLY A 34 22.76 -12.82 -6.23
C GLY A 34 23.86 -13.17 -5.20
N PRO A 35 25.15 -13.14 -5.63
CA PRO A 35 26.27 -13.69 -4.85
C PRO A 35 26.90 -12.73 -3.82
N SER A 36 26.58 -11.43 -3.81
CA SER A 36 27.40 -10.37 -3.19
C SER A 36 27.01 -9.97 -1.75
N HIS A 37 26.23 -10.77 -1.03
CA HIS A 37 25.69 -10.39 0.30
C HIS A 37 26.55 -10.81 1.50
N GLY A 38 27.84 -10.43 1.53
CA GLY A 38 28.71 -10.48 2.72
C GLY A 38 29.06 -11.90 3.23
N GLY A 39 30.26 -12.05 3.79
CA GLY A 39 30.70 -13.33 4.35
C GLY A 39 30.14 -13.63 5.74
N LEU A 40 29.99 -14.92 6.05
CA LEU A 40 29.65 -15.47 7.36
C LEU A 40 30.68 -14.98 8.40
N PRO A 41 30.27 -14.14 9.37
CA PRO A 41 31.17 -13.63 10.38
C PRO A 41 31.51 -14.70 11.41
N GLY A 42 32.63 -14.53 12.10
CA GLY A 42 32.97 -15.32 13.27
C GLY A 42 32.22 -14.85 14.52
N ALA A 43 32.21 -15.68 15.56
CA ALA A 43 31.43 -15.49 16.77
C ALA A 43 31.85 -14.23 17.57
N THR A 44 33.12 -13.83 17.47
CA THR A 44 33.69 -12.64 18.11
C THR A 44 33.71 -11.41 17.19
N SER A 45 33.04 -11.48 16.03
CA SER A 45 33.04 -10.39 15.05
C SER A 45 32.16 -9.24 15.50
N GLU A 46 32.72 -8.04 15.49
CA GLU A 46 32.07 -6.77 15.81
C GLU A 46 32.01 -5.84 14.59
N LYS A 47 31.24 -4.75 14.65
CA LYS A 47 31.08 -3.81 13.52
C LYS A 47 32.42 -3.23 13.04
N ASN A 48 33.31 -2.91 13.98
CA ASN A 48 34.59 -2.24 13.70
C ASN A 48 35.77 -3.23 13.59
N ARG A 49 35.58 -4.50 13.97
CA ARG A 49 36.61 -5.54 13.91
C ARG A 49 35.98 -6.83 13.41
N LYS A 50 36.05 -7.03 12.09
CA LYS A 50 35.54 -8.23 11.43
C LYS A 50 36.47 -9.40 11.68
N SER A 51 35.90 -10.50 12.14
CA SER A 51 36.57 -11.78 12.30
C SER A 51 35.74 -12.88 11.63
N TYR A 52 36.35 -14.03 11.36
CA TYR A 52 35.78 -15.05 10.47
C TYR A 52 36.01 -16.44 11.06
N PRO A 53 35.19 -17.45 10.69
CA PRO A 53 35.44 -18.82 11.10
C PRO A 53 36.89 -19.23 10.78
N GLN A 54 37.59 -19.75 11.80
CA GLN A 54 39.00 -20.08 11.69
C GLN A 54 39.27 -21.44 12.29
N VAL A 55 40.08 -22.25 11.60
CA VAL A 55 40.54 -23.55 12.09
C VAL A 55 42.07 -23.62 12.10
N LYS A 56 42.60 -24.44 13.01
CA LYS A 56 44.03 -24.67 13.19
C LYS A 56 44.31 -26.17 13.17
N ILE A 57 45.33 -26.56 12.41
CA ILE A 57 45.87 -27.92 12.47
C ILE A 57 46.94 -27.90 13.57
N CYS A 58 46.67 -28.63 14.65
CA CYS A 58 47.58 -28.80 15.77
C CYS A 58 48.51 -29.99 15.51
N ASN A 59 49.72 -29.95 16.08
CA ASN A 59 50.73 -31.02 15.98
C ASN A 59 51.14 -31.38 14.53
N TYR A 60 51.04 -30.41 13.62
CA TYR A 60 51.48 -30.52 12.22
C TYR A 60 52.03 -29.19 11.72
N GLN A 61 53.10 -29.23 10.93
CA GLN A 61 53.64 -28.07 10.23
C GLN A 61 54.02 -28.49 8.82
N GLY A 62 53.28 -28.00 7.83
CA GLY A 62 53.38 -28.42 6.43
C GLY A 62 52.17 -27.97 5.63
N ALA A 63 52.18 -28.21 4.32
CA ALA A 63 51.01 -27.94 3.50
C ALA A 63 49.84 -28.85 3.90
N ALA A 64 48.61 -28.36 3.85
CA ALA A 64 47.41 -29.16 4.07
C ALA A 64 46.23 -28.58 3.28
N ARG A 65 45.23 -29.40 2.96
CA ARG A 65 43.98 -28.96 2.33
C ARG A 65 42.84 -29.07 3.32
N VAL A 66 42.08 -28.01 3.52
CA VAL A 66 40.90 -28.01 4.38
C VAL A 66 39.65 -27.88 3.53
N VAL A 67 38.74 -28.83 3.72
CA VAL A 67 37.43 -28.90 3.06
C VAL A 67 36.36 -28.53 4.07
N VAL A 68 35.44 -27.64 3.69
CA VAL A 68 34.29 -27.23 4.51
C VAL A 68 33.01 -27.65 3.81
N GLN A 69 32.15 -28.35 4.54
CA GLN A 69 30.84 -28.81 4.07
C GLN A 69 29.73 -28.37 5.03
N LEU A 70 28.51 -28.25 4.52
CA LEU A 70 27.32 -28.01 5.34
C LEU A 70 26.70 -29.34 5.76
N VAL A 71 26.46 -29.47 7.05
CA VAL A 71 25.83 -30.65 7.66
C VAL A 71 24.64 -30.26 8.54
N THR A 72 23.78 -31.24 8.79
CA THR A 72 22.57 -31.09 9.61
C THR A 72 22.89 -30.91 11.10
N ASN A 73 21.99 -30.23 11.82
CA ASN A 73 22.05 -30.10 13.28
C ASN A 73 21.39 -31.32 13.99
N THR A 74 21.85 -32.52 13.67
CA THR A 74 21.32 -33.78 14.23
C THR A 74 22.41 -34.56 14.96
N VAL A 75 22.01 -35.51 15.83
CA VAL A 75 22.96 -36.32 16.64
C VAL A 75 23.95 -37.08 15.75
N LYS A 76 23.47 -37.61 14.62
CA LYS A 76 24.31 -38.07 13.52
C LYS A 76 24.29 -37.00 12.43
N PRO A 77 25.43 -36.42 12.03
CA PRO A 77 25.47 -35.41 10.99
C PRO A 77 25.21 -36.04 9.61
N HIS A 78 24.25 -35.47 8.88
CA HIS A 78 23.96 -35.78 7.48
C HIS A 78 24.38 -34.58 6.61
N LEU A 79 24.52 -34.77 5.30
CA LEU A 79 24.74 -33.65 4.38
C LEU A 79 23.54 -32.71 4.40
N HIS A 80 23.79 -31.42 4.46
CA HIS A 80 22.74 -30.43 4.33
C HIS A 80 22.49 -30.11 2.84
N ALA A 81 21.24 -29.83 2.47
CA ALA A 81 20.88 -29.49 1.09
C ALA A 81 21.41 -28.11 0.64
N HIS A 82 21.56 -27.17 1.58
CA HIS A 82 22.16 -25.85 1.32
C HIS A 82 23.60 -25.93 0.85
N SER A 83 24.03 -24.93 0.09
CA SER A 83 25.36 -24.87 -0.53
C SER A 83 26.22 -23.76 0.05
N LEU A 84 27.52 -24.01 0.23
CA LEU A 84 28.48 -22.94 0.52
C LEU A 84 28.84 -22.17 -0.74
N VAL A 85 28.74 -20.85 -0.72
CA VAL A 85 29.11 -20.01 -1.87
C VAL A 85 30.22 -19.04 -1.43
N GLY A 86 31.08 -18.62 -2.35
CA GLY A 86 32.22 -17.78 -2.02
C GLY A 86 33.38 -17.99 -3.00
N LYS A 87 34.45 -17.20 -2.82
CA LYS A 87 35.61 -17.21 -3.74
C LYS A 87 36.34 -18.56 -3.82
N GLN A 88 36.29 -19.34 -2.75
CA GLN A 88 36.96 -20.64 -2.62
C GLN A 88 35.94 -21.79 -2.56
N CYS A 89 34.72 -21.56 -3.03
CA CYS A 89 33.64 -22.53 -2.99
C CYS A 89 33.33 -23.04 -4.40
N ASP A 90 33.31 -24.36 -4.56
CA ASP A 90 32.88 -25.02 -5.78
C ASP A 90 31.84 -26.08 -5.44
N LYS A 91 30.74 -26.11 -6.22
CA LYS A 91 29.56 -27.00 -6.03
C LYS A 91 29.07 -27.10 -4.59
N GLY A 92 29.21 -26.00 -3.86
CA GLY A 92 28.75 -25.85 -2.50
C GLY A 92 29.57 -26.55 -1.42
N ILE A 93 30.84 -26.77 -1.70
CA ILE A 93 31.91 -27.15 -0.76
C ILE A 93 32.97 -26.05 -0.83
N CYS A 94 33.56 -25.66 0.30
CA CYS A 94 34.72 -24.76 0.30
C CYS A 94 36.01 -25.56 0.41
N ILE A 95 36.98 -25.29 -0.47
CA ILE A 95 38.29 -25.94 -0.44
C ILE A 95 39.35 -24.85 -0.32
N ALA A 96 40.18 -24.93 0.72
CA ALA A 96 41.23 -23.96 0.96
C ALA A 96 42.54 -24.67 1.35
N ASP A 97 43.64 -24.27 0.70
CA ASP A 97 44.95 -24.86 0.90
C ASP A 97 45.77 -24.02 1.91
N LEU A 98 46.21 -24.67 2.99
CA LEU A 98 47.08 -24.12 4.03
C LEU A 98 48.54 -24.16 3.55
N GLN A 99 49.19 -23.00 3.59
CA GLN A 99 50.60 -22.88 3.23
C GLN A 99 51.51 -23.45 4.34
N PRO A 100 52.72 -23.97 4.02
CA PRO A 100 53.60 -24.62 4.99
C PRO A 100 54.05 -23.76 6.19
N LYS A 101 53.95 -22.43 6.06
CA LYS A 101 54.34 -21.45 7.09
C LYS A 101 53.20 -21.16 8.07
N ASP A 102 51.96 -21.44 7.69
CA ASP A 102 50.78 -21.11 8.44
C ASP A 102 50.28 -22.34 9.21
N SER A 103 49.79 -22.12 10.44
CA SER A 103 49.18 -23.20 11.24
C SER A 103 47.66 -23.11 11.29
N SER A 104 47.09 -21.97 10.88
CA SER A 104 45.66 -21.72 10.88
C SER A 104 45.19 -21.13 9.56
N ILE A 105 43.95 -21.43 9.20
CA ILE A 105 43.28 -20.94 8.00
C ILE A 105 41.94 -20.31 8.40
N SER A 106 41.68 -19.13 7.86
CA SER A 106 40.42 -18.40 8.03
C SER A 106 39.62 -18.48 6.73
N PHE A 107 38.29 -18.42 6.85
CA PHE A 107 37.38 -18.50 5.72
C PHE A 107 36.58 -17.20 5.54
N PRO A 108 37.22 -16.12 5.04
CA PRO A 108 36.51 -14.90 4.70
C PRO A 108 35.63 -15.14 3.46
N ASN A 109 34.42 -14.57 3.45
CA ASN A 109 33.47 -14.62 2.32
C ASN A 109 32.75 -15.97 2.11
N LEU A 110 32.52 -16.74 3.17
CA LEU A 110 31.58 -17.87 3.10
C LEU A 110 30.13 -17.37 3.11
N GLY A 111 29.37 -17.64 2.07
CA GLY A 111 27.91 -17.49 2.02
C GLY A 111 27.20 -18.83 2.15
N ILE A 112 25.93 -18.80 2.56
CA ILE A 112 25.07 -19.99 2.59
C ILE A 112 23.90 -19.77 1.62
N LEU A 113 23.90 -20.56 0.55
CA LEU A 113 22.85 -20.58 -0.46
C LEU A 113 21.68 -21.46 0.02
N HIS A 114 20.54 -20.81 0.23
CA HIS A 114 19.29 -21.43 0.63
C HIS A 114 18.64 -22.15 -0.56
N VAL A 115 18.30 -23.42 -0.36
CA VAL A 115 17.60 -24.24 -1.37
C VAL A 115 16.10 -24.16 -1.15
N THR A 116 15.31 -24.13 -2.23
CA THR A 116 13.86 -24.11 -2.13
C THR A 116 13.32 -25.44 -1.63
N LYS A 117 12.23 -25.42 -0.85
CA LYS A 117 11.65 -26.65 -0.27
C LYS A 117 11.29 -27.71 -1.32
N LYS A 118 10.92 -27.30 -2.53
CA LYS A 118 10.60 -28.21 -3.65
C LYS A 118 11.81 -28.99 -4.16
N ASN A 119 13.01 -28.42 -4.09
CA ASN A 119 14.21 -28.99 -4.70
C ASN A 119 15.14 -29.71 -3.72
N VAL A 120 14.79 -29.77 -2.43
CA VAL A 120 15.65 -30.33 -1.36
C VAL A 120 16.08 -31.76 -1.67
N SER A 121 15.16 -32.65 -2.09
CA SER A 121 15.48 -34.05 -2.35
C SER A 121 16.48 -34.21 -3.50
N LYS A 122 16.26 -33.51 -4.62
CA LYS A 122 17.13 -33.58 -5.80
C LYS A 122 18.51 -33.02 -5.52
N VAL A 123 18.60 -31.84 -4.89
CA VAL A 123 19.88 -31.21 -4.55
C VAL A 123 20.64 -32.04 -3.52
N LEU A 124 19.95 -32.64 -2.56
CA LEU A 124 20.57 -33.53 -1.56
C LEU A 124 21.14 -34.80 -2.21
N GLU A 125 20.45 -35.38 -3.19
CA GLU A 125 20.93 -36.52 -3.97
C GLU A 125 22.22 -36.18 -4.74
N GLU A 126 22.22 -35.08 -5.48
CA GLU A 126 23.40 -34.60 -6.22
C GLU A 126 24.60 -34.37 -5.29
N ARG A 127 24.36 -33.77 -4.11
CA ARG A 127 25.39 -33.57 -3.07
C ARG A 127 25.94 -34.88 -2.53
N MET A 128 25.08 -35.87 -2.26
CA MET A 128 25.51 -37.17 -1.76
C MET A 128 26.35 -37.92 -2.81
N ILE A 129 25.94 -37.86 -4.09
CA ILE A 129 26.69 -38.44 -5.20
C ILE A 129 28.07 -37.79 -5.32
N GLU A 130 28.15 -36.46 -5.26
CA GLU A 130 29.43 -35.76 -5.37
C GLU A 130 30.34 -35.99 -4.17
N ALA A 131 29.79 -36.00 -2.95
CA ALA A 131 30.55 -36.34 -1.74
C ALA A 131 31.10 -37.78 -1.81
N TYR A 132 30.32 -38.73 -2.33
CA TYR A 132 30.77 -40.11 -2.54
C TYR A 132 31.86 -40.18 -3.61
N ARG A 133 31.66 -39.52 -4.76
CA ARG A 133 32.62 -39.46 -5.86
C ARG A 133 33.96 -38.88 -5.41
N MET A 134 33.95 -37.80 -4.64
CA MET A 134 35.16 -37.09 -4.17
C MET A 134 35.77 -37.69 -2.90
N GLY A 135 35.09 -38.64 -2.23
CA GLY A 135 35.56 -39.22 -0.96
C GLY A 135 35.43 -38.28 0.24
N TYR A 136 34.56 -37.26 0.16
CA TYR A 136 34.29 -36.29 1.22
C TYR A 136 33.07 -36.66 2.07
N ASN A 137 32.74 -37.95 2.16
CA ASN A 137 31.62 -38.47 2.95
C ASN A 137 32.06 -39.01 4.33
N TYR A 138 33.32 -38.81 4.74
CA TYR A 138 33.80 -39.28 6.04
C TYR A 138 33.23 -38.45 7.19
N GLY A 139 32.70 -39.12 8.21
CA GLY A 139 32.04 -38.49 9.36
C GLY A 139 30.62 -38.00 9.07
N ILE A 140 30.09 -38.28 7.88
CA ILE A 140 28.71 -37.99 7.46
C ILE A 140 28.00 -39.33 7.28
N SER A 141 26.77 -39.45 7.79
CA SER A 141 25.93 -40.63 7.50
C SER A 141 25.12 -40.40 6.23
N ILE A 142 25.27 -41.28 5.23
CA ILE A 142 24.45 -41.26 4.01
C ILE A 142 23.52 -42.48 4.01
N HIS A 143 24.10 -43.67 4.01
CA HIS A 143 23.36 -44.93 4.11
C HIS A 143 24.31 -45.98 4.70
N PRO A 144 23.87 -46.86 5.62
CA PRO A 144 24.78 -47.81 6.28
C PRO A 144 25.64 -48.64 5.32
N GLU A 145 25.10 -49.05 4.16
CA GLU A 145 25.85 -49.83 3.15
C GLU A 145 26.86 -48.99 2.36
N ILE A 146 26.62 -47.68 2.21
CA ILE A 146 27.54 -46.73 1.58
C ILE A 146 28.63 -46.30 2.58
N ASP A 147 28.24 -46.13 3.85
CA ASP A 147 29.11 -45.69 4.95
C ASP A 147 30.15 -46.75 5.32
N VAL A 148 29.93 -48.03 5.00
CA VAL A 148 30.90 -49.13 5.21
C VAL A 148 32.11 -49.01 4.26
N LEU A 149 31.96 -48.33 3.12
CA LEU A 149 33.03 -48.14 2.13
C LEU A 149 33.97 -46.96 2.45
N GLN A 150 34.08 -46.53 3.71
CA GLN A 150 34.93 -45.40 4.15
C GLN A 150 36.45 -45.73 4.20
N GLY A 151 37.00 -46.23 3.09
CA GLY A 151 38.45 -46.41 2.89
C GLY A 151 39.11 -45.14 2.30
N GLU A 152 40.38 -44.91 2.66
CA GLU A 152 41.25 -43.89 2.04
C GLU A 152 41.42 -44.18 0.54
N VAL A 153 40.94 -43.30 -0.36
CA VAL A 153 41.07 -43.56 -1.80
C VAL A 153 41.48 -42.30 -2.56
N ARG A 154 42.49 -42.48 -3.42
CA ARG A 154 43.19 -41.46 -4.22
C ARG A 154 42.48 -41.08 -5.54
N VAL A 155 41.29 -41.60 -5.83
CA VAL A 155 40.65 -41.53 -7.17
C VAL A 155 39.14 -41.29 -7.06
N PRO A 156 38.53 -40.46 -7.95
CA PRO A 156 37.08 -40.30 -8.01
C PRO A 156 36.38 -41.65 -8.17
N ARG A 157 35.41 -41.97 -7.32
CA ARG A 157 34.62 -43.21 -7.44
C ARG A 157 33.62 -43.09 -8.57
N GLU A 158 33.54 -44.13 -9.42
CA GLU A 158 32.39 -44.33 -10.29
C GLU A 158 31.28 -45.02 -9.48
N LEU A 159 30.05 -44.49 -9.57
CA LEU A 159 28.91 -45.06 -8.87
C LEU A 159 28.32 -46.21 -9.67
N THR A 160 28.10 -47.36 -9.03
CA THR A 160 27.25 -48.41 -9.57
C THR A 160 25.77 -48.02 -9.50
N ASP A 161 24.93 -48.63 -10.34
CA ASP A 161 23.48 -48.37 -10.34
C ASP A 161 22.82 -48.73 -9.00
N ALA A 162 23.34 -49.74 -8.30
CA ALA A 162 22.88 -50.12 -6.97
C ALA A 162 23.18 -49.03 -5.93
N GLU A 163 24.39 -48.48 -5.93
CA GLU A 163 24.77 -47.38 -5.03
C GLU A 163 24.00 -46.09 -5.34
N ARG A 164 23.74 -45.79 -6.62
CA ARG A 164 22.91 -44.66 -7.03
C ARG A 164 21.48 -44.78 -6.49
N ASN A 165 20.88 -45.96 -6.58
CA ASN A 165 19.54 -46.21 -6.05
C ASN A 165 19.50 -46.09 -4.52
N LEU A 166 20.53 -46.56 -3.81
CA LEU A 166 20.66 -46.39 -2.36
C LEU A 166 20.74 -44.91 -1.98
N ILE A 167 21.57 -44.12 -2.67
CA ILE A 167 21.69 -42.68 -2.44
C ILE A 167 20.37 -41.96 -2.73
N SER A 168 19.69 -42.29 -3.82
CA SER A 168 18.38 -41.73 -4.17
C SER A 168 17.32 -42.04 -3.09
N SER A 169 17.32 -43.27 -2.56
CA SER A 169 16.42 -43.64 -1.46
C SER A 169 16.74 -42.88 -0.16
N ALA A 170 18.03 -42.71 0.16
CA ALA A 170 18.49 -42.00 1.34
C ALA A 170 18.16 -40.50 1.25
N SER A 171 18.32 -39.88 0.08
CA SER A 171 18.00 -38.46 -0.12
C SER A 171 16.51 -38.17 0.07
N ILE A 172 15.62 -39.04 -0.42
CA ILE A 172 14.17 -38.91 -0.23
C ILE A 172 13.79 -39.04 1.25
N HIS A 173 14.43 -39.94 2.00
CA HIS A 173 14.16 -40.09 3.43
C HIS A 173 14.68 -38.90 4.23
N GLN A 174 15.95 -38.55 4.06
CA GLN A 174 16.60 -37.47 4.81
C GLN A 174 16.06 -36.09 4.47
N SER A 175 15.56 -35.87 3.24
CA SER A 175 14.96 -34.58 2.85
C SER A 175 13.66 -34.25 3.60
N LYS A 176 12.93 -35.26 4.10
CA LYS A 176 11.69 -35.05 4.87
C LYS A 176 11.93 -34.52 6.28
N GLU A 177 13.05 -34.90 6.88
CA GLU A 177 13.44 -34.52 8.24
C GLU A 177 14.39 -33.31 8.27
N MET A 178 14.76 -32.79 7.10
CA MET A 178 15.72 -31.69 6.93
C MET A 178 15.17 -30.35 7.43
N ASP A 179 15.88 -29.72 8.36
CA ASP A 179 15.56 -28.37 8.83
C ASP A 179 16.35 -27.32 8.02
N LEU A 180 15.65 -26.60 7.13
CA LEU A 180 16.26 -25.57 6.29
C LEU A 180 16.62 -24.29 7.07
N SER A 181 16.22 -24.15 8.33
CA SER A 181 16.51 -22.96 9.14
C SER A 181 17.85 -23.00 9.87
N VAL A 182 18.52 -24.17 9.92
CA VAL A 182 19.74 -24.36 10.70
C VAL A 182 20.75 -25.25 9.98
N VAL A 183 22.02 -24.86 10.01
CA VAL A 183 23.13 -25.63 9.44
C VAL A 183 24.32 -25.66 10.38
N ARG A 184 25.25 -26.59 10.18
CA ARG A 184 26.57 -26.57 10.83
C ARG A 184 27.67 -26.67 9.77
N LEU A 185 28.84 -26.09 10.04
CA LEU A 185 30.03 -26.27 9.21
C LEU A 185 30.79 -27.49 9.70
N MET A 186 31.16 -28.37 8.78
CA MET A 186 32.05 -29.49 9.04
C MET A 186 33.38 -29.22 8.35
N PHE A 187 34.46 -29.20 9.13
CA PHE A 187 35.81 -29.00 8.63
C PHE A 187 36.56 -30.33 8.60
N THR A 188 37.12 -30.67 7.45
CA THR A 188 37.93 -31.88 7.24
C THR A 188 39.28 -31.48 6.67
N ALA A 189 40.36 -31.87 7.31
CA ALA A 189 41.72 -31.56 6.86
C ALA A 189 42.38 -32.79 6.21
N PHE A 190 43.08 -32.58 5.11
CA PHE A 190 43.81 -33.57 4.34
C PHE A 190 45.30 -33.17 4.28
N LEU A 191 46.17 -34.06 4.73
CA LEU A 191 47.62 -33.90 4.69
C LEU A 191 48.20 -34.52 3.40
N PRO A 192 49.31 -33.98 2.88
CA PRO A 192 49.97 -34.49 1.69
C PRO A 192 50.51 -35.90 1.94
N ASP A 193 50.44 -36.72 0.91
CA ASP A 193 51.00 -38.06 0.83
C ASP A 193 52.37 -38.04 0.12
N SER A 194 52.99 -39.21 -0.02
CA SER A 194 54.30 -39.41 -0.66
C SER A 194 54.34 -38.92 -2.12
N ASP A 195 53.18 -38.88 -2.79
CA ASP A 195 53.03 -38.46 -4.19
C ASP A 195 52.65 -36.96 -4.34
N GLY A 196 52.62 -36.20 -3.23
CA GLY A 196 52.27 -34.78 -3.21
C GLY A 196 50.76 -34.47 -3.22
N GLY A 197 49.90 -35.48 -3.44
CA GLY A 197 48.44 -35.34 -3.33
C GLY A 197 47.95 -35.32 -1.87
N PHE A 198 46.83 -34.64 -1.61
CA PHE A 198 46.22 -34.56 -0.28
C PHE A 198 45.24 -35.72 -0.04
N SER A 199 45.71 -36.83 0.54
CA SER A 199 44.90 -38.04 0.77
C SER A 199 44.76 -38.41 2.27
N ARG A 200 45.70 -38.01 3.12
CA ARG A 200 45.73 -38.40 4.54
C ARG A 200 44.78 -37.53 5.36
N ARG A 201 43.58 -38.02 5.64
CA ARG A 201 42.53 -37.27 6.34
C ARG A 201 42.71 -37.24 7.86
N LEU A 202 42.36 -36.12 8.47
CA LEU A 202 42.20 -35.98 9.92
C LEU A 202 40.74 -36.15 10.33
N GLU A 203 40.51 -36.37 11.62
CA GLU A 203 39.15 -36.45 12.18
C GLU A 203 38.42 -35.10 11.98
N PRO A 204 37.21 -35.10 11.40
CA PRO A 204 36.48 -33.88 11.09
C PRO A 204 35.95 -33.21 12.36
N VAL A 205 35.85 -31.89 12.31
CA VAL A 205 35.34 -31.08 13.43
C VAL A 205 34.13 -30.28 12.97
N ILE A 206 33.05 -30.33 13.76
CA ILE A 206 31.79 -29.66 13.45
C ILE A 206 31.66 -28.39 14.28
N SER A 207 31.29 -27.28 13.63
CA SER A 207 31.07 -25.98 14.26
C SER A 207 29.81 -25.94 15.11
N ASP A 208 29.59 -24.84 15.81
CA ASP A 208 28.28 -24.52 16.38
C ASP A 208 27.20 -24.35 15.30
N PRO A 209 25.91 -24.53 15.64
CA PRO A 209 24.80 -24.30 14.71
C PRO A 209 24.69 -22.84 14.30
N ILE A 210 24.45 -22.65 13.01
CA ILE A 210 24.20 -21.37 12.37
C ILE A 210 22.74 -21.35 12.00
N PHE A 211 22.00 -20.39 12.54
CA PHE A 211 20.58 -20.22 12.30
C PHE A 211 20.33 -19.11 11.28
N ASP A 212 19.39 -19.33 10.37
CA ASP A 212 18.97 -18.32 9.42
C ASP A 212 18.19 -17.20 10.11
N SER A 213 18.70 -15.98 10.03
CA SER A 213 18.03 -14.78 10.56
C SER A 213 16.70 -14.47 9.89
N LYS A 214 16.41 -15.02 8.70
CA LYS A 214 15.08 -14.92 8.06
C LYS A 214 14.09 -15.97 8.54
N ALA A 215 14.55 -17.03 9.20
CA ALA A 215 13.66 -18.02 9.77
C ALA A 215 12.91 -17.43 10.98
N PRO A 216 11.59 -17.66 11.09
CA PRO A 216 10.76 -17.00 12.10
C PRO A 216 11.05 -17.47 13.54
N ASN A 217 11.62 -18.66 13.70
CA ASN A 217 12.07 -19.25 14.97
C ASN A 217 13.52 -18.89 15.34
N ALA A 218 14.25 -18.20 14.44
CA ALA A 218 15.64 -17.81 14.67
C ALA A 218 15.94 -16.36 14.28
N SER A 219 14.89 -15.55 14.13
CA SER A 219 15.01 -14.11 13.93
C SER A 219 15.71 -13.48 15.12
N ASN A 220 16.55 -12.48 14.86
CA ASN A 220 17.10 -11.67 15.95
C ASN A 220 15.96 -10.90 16.62
N LEU A 221 15.86 -11.02 17.94
CA LEU A 221 14.89 -10.24 18.71
C LEU A 221 15.42 -8.82 18.89
N LYS A 222 14.58 -7.82 18.59
CA LYS A 222 14.92 -6.42 18.77
C LYS A 222 13.70 -5.60 19.14
N ILE A 223 13.83 -4.79 20.19
CA ILE A 223 12.87 -3.74 20.51
C ILE A 223 13.23 -2.51 19.68
N VAL A 224 12.34 -2.12 18.77
CA VAL A 224 12.51 -0.96 17.90
C VAL A 224 12.12 0.31 18.66
N ARG A 225 10.92 0.32 19.24
CA ARG A 225 10.37 1.48 19.96
C ARG A 225 9.35 1.03 21.00
N MET A 226 9.23 1.81 22.08
CA MET A 226 8.15 1.69 23.07
C MET A 226 7.46 3.05 23.17
N ASP A 227 6.14 3.06 23.31
CA ASP A 227 5.36 4.28 23.52
C ASP A 227 5.57 4.89 24.92
N ARG A 228 5.73 4.02 25.92
CA ARG A 228 6.00 4.35 27.32
C ARG A 228 7.30 3.68 27.77
N THR A 229 8.19 4.48 28.34
CA THR A 229 9.45 4.03 28.95
C THR A 229 9.46 4.23 30.48
N ALA A 230 8.30 4.55 31.05
CA ALA A 230 8.10 4.66 32.49
C ALA A 230 6.66 4.29 32.87
N GLY A 231 6.46 3.86 34.11
CA GLY A 231 5.14 3.52 34.64
C GLY A 231 5.09 3.33 36.16
N CYS A 232 3.89 3.16 36.72
CA CYS A 232 3.71 3.03 38.16
C CYS A 232 4.20 1.68 38.72
N VAL A 233 4.78 1.67 39.92
CA VAL A 233 5.21 0.45 40.64
C VAL A 233 4.11 -0.59 40.84
N THR A 234 2.84 -0.19 40.81
CA THR A 234 1.68 -1.09 40.89
C THR A 234 1.46 -1.91 39.63
N GLY A 235 2.13 -1.58 38.52
CA GLY A 235 1.92 -2.19 37.22
C GLY A 235 0.49 -2.02 36.68
N GLY A 236 0.18 -2.78 35.62
CA GLY A 236 -1.14 -2.79 34.97
C GLY A 236 -1.35 -1.75 33.88
N GLU A 237 -0.34 -0.92 33.59
CA GLU A 237 -0.40 0.08 32.51
C GLU A 237 -0.17 -0.58 31.15
N GLU A 238 -0.96 -0.20 30.15
CA GLU A 238 -0.82 -0.70 28.79
C GLU A 238 0.32 0.02 28.06
N VAL A 239 1.20 -0.78 27.45
CA VAL A 239 2.39 -0.34 26.71
C VAL A 239 2.36 -0.95 25.32
N TYR A 240 2.60 -0.12 24.32
CA TYR A 240 2.74 -0.49 22.92
C TYR A 240 4.22 -0.61 22.58
N LEU A 241 4.65 -1.84 22.29
CA LEU A 241 6.03 -2.15 21.94
C LEU A 241 6.11 -2.57 20.48
N LEU A 242 6.89 -1.82 19.70
CA LEU A 242 7.25 -2.15 18.33
C LEU A 242 8.55 -2.96 18.32
N CYS A 243 8.55 -4.08 17.59
CA CYS A 243 9.66 -5.02 17.54
C CYS A 243 9.87 -5.57 16.14
N ASP A 244 11.04 -6.17 15.92
CA ASP A 244 11.27 -7.01 14.74
C ASP A 244 10.38 -8.27 14.81
N LYS A 245 10.35 -9.04 13.72
CA LYS A 245 9.42 -10.17 13.54
C LYS A 245 9.48 -11.18 14.69
N VAL A 246 8.38 -11.35 15.41
CA VAL A 246 8.20 -12.32 16.51
C VAL A 246 7.05 -13.30 16.26
N GLN A 247 7.10 -14.47 16.90
CA GLN A 247 6.00 -15.44 16.90
C GLN A 247 5.11 -15.23 18.13
N LYS A 248 3.80 -15.10 17.93
CA LYS A 248 2.84 -14.77 19.00
C LYS A 248 2.80 -15.77 20.16
N ASP A 249 3.02 -17.05 19.88
CA ASP A 249 2.94 -18.11 20.87
C ASP A 249 4.27 -18.30 21.63
N ASP A 250 5.37 -17.85 21.04
CA ASP A 250 6.75 -18.08 21.48
C ASP A 250 7.49 -16.78 21.85
N ILE A 251 6.79 -15.80 22.42
CA ILE A 251 7.38 -14.52 22.83
C ILE A 251 6.94 -14.11 24.23
N GLN A 252 7.83 -13.45 24.96
CA GLN A 252 7.60 -12.84 26.26
C GLN A 252 8.32 -11.49 26.35
N VAL A 253 7.77 -10.56 27.12
CA VAL A 253 8.42 -9.30 27.48
C VAL A 253 8.93 -9.44 28.91
N ARG A 254 10.26 -9.47 29.09
CA ARG A 254 10.93 -9.65 30.39
C ARG A 254 11.40 -8.30 30.93
N PHE A 255 10.96 -7.97 32.13
CA PHE A 255 11.47 -6.89 32.96
C PHE A 255 12.46 -7.47 33.96
N TYR A 256 13.63 -6.87 34.10
CA TYR A 256 14.60 -7.33 35.08
C TYR A 256 15.50 -6.20 35.62
N GLU A 257 16.05 -6.44 36.80
CA GLU A 257 17.01 -5.57 37.48
C GLU A 257 18.08 -6.45 38.10
N ASP A 258 19.36 -6.13 37.85
CA ASP A 258 20.49 -6.84 38.41
C ASP A 258 20.97 -6.12 39.67
N ASP A 259 20.79 -6.72 40.86
CA ASP A 259 21.34 -6.16 42.10
C ASP A 259 22.85 -6.48 42.22
N GLU A 260 23.63 -5.60 42.87
CA GLU A 260 25.07 -5.78 43.15
C GLU A 260 25.40 -7.05 43.96
N SER A 261 24.38 -7.69 44.55
CA SER A 261 24.48 -8.94 45.33
C SER A 261 24.25 -10.21 44.50
N GLY A 262 23.99 -10.09 43.19
CA GLY A 262 23.80 -11.21 42.27
C GLY A 262 22.39 -11.82 42.27
N LEU A 263 21.42 -11.20 42.96
CA LEU A 263 20.00 -11.52 42.79
C LEU A 263 19.42 -10.65 41.67
N THR A 264 18.89 -11.29 40.62
CA THR A 264 18.18 -10.60 39.54
C THR A 264 16.68 -10.66 39.82
N TRP A 265 16.03 -9.51 40.04
CA TRP A 265 14.57 -9.48 40.00
C TRP A 265 14.13 -9.67 38.55
N GLU A 266 13.16 -10.55 38.30
CA GLU A 266 12.53 -10.65 36.99
C GLU A 266 11.01 -10.74 37.10
N ALA A 267 10.34 -10.09 36.15
CA ALA A 267 8.90 -10.15 35.96
C ALA A 267 8.55 -10.09 34.47
N TYR A 268 7.35 -10.52 34.12
CA TYR A 268 6.92 -10.60 32.72
C TYR A 268 5.73 -9.69 32.48
N GLY A 269 5.75 -8.99 31.34
CA GLY A 269 4.58 -8.25 30.86
C GLY A 269 3.41 -9.18 30.60
N ASP A 270 2.21 -8.75 30.96
CA ASP A 270 0.99 -9.53 30.81
C ASP A 270 0.31 -9.23 29.47
N PHE A 271 0.20 -10.26 28.62
CA PHE A 271 -0.46 -10.18 27.31
C PHE A 271 -0.82 -11.58 26.80
N SER A 272 -1.81 -11.64 25.92
CA SER A 272 -2.24 -12.84 25.22
C SER A 272 -1.65 -12.89 23.80
N PRO A 273 -1.59 -14.07 23.14
CA PRO A 273 -1.14 -14.18 21.75
C PRO A 273 -1.96 -13.32 20.75
N THR A 274 -3.18 -12.93 21.12
CA THR A 274 -4.04 -12.00 20.35
C THR A 274 -3.51 -10.58 20.34
N ASP A 275 -2.75 -10.19 21.37
CA ASP A 275 -2.24 -8.83 21.56
C ASP A 275 -0.92 -8.61 20.80
N VAL A 276 -0.40 -9.67 20.15
CA VAL A 276 0.72 -9.61 19.21
C VAL A 276 0.19 -9.27 17.82
N HIS A 277 0.26 -8.00 17.47
CA HIS A 277 -0.28 -7.47 16.22
C HIS A 277 0.67 -7.74 15.04
N ARG A 278 0.23 -8.62 14.13
CA ARG A 278 0.89 -8.93 12.85
C ARG A 278 2.39 -9.26 12.98
N GLN A 279 2.84 -9.85 14.09
CA GLN A 279 4.24 -10.21 14.37
C GLN A 279 5.23 -9.06 14.61
N PHE A 280 4.80 -7.79 14.58
CA PHE A 280 5.71 -6.63 14.66
C PHE A 280 5.39 -5.67 15.81
N ALA A 281 4.27 -5.88 16.50
CA ALA A 281 3.93 -5.10 17.68
C ALA A 281 3.33 -6.00 18.76
N ILE A 282 3.57 -5.64 20.01
CA ILE A 282 3.05 -6.31 21.18
C ILE A 282 2.40 -5.24 22.06
N VAL A 283 1.12 -5.41 22.36
CA VAL A 283 0.44 -4.63 23.39
C VAL A 283 0.44 -5.47 24.66
N PHE A 284 1.02 -4.96 25.74
CA PHE A 284 1.10 -5.68 27.01
C PHE A 284 0.89 -4.76 28.21
N LYS A 285 0.58 -5.35 29.36
CA LYS A 285 0.48 -4.65 30.64
C LYS A 285 1.74 -4.80 31.46
N THR A 286 2.27 -3.69 31.98
CA THR A 286 3.49 -3.69 32.80
C THR A 286 3.32 -4.55 34.05
N PRO A 287 4.32 -5.37 34.43
CA PRO A 287 4.25 -6.14 35.68
C PRO A 287 4.32 -5.21 36.91
N LYS A 288 3.95 -5.77 38.07
CA LYS A 288 4.18 -5.13 39.37
C LYS A 288 5.66 -5.14 39.71
N TYR A 289 6.19 -4.01 40.19
CA TYR A 289 7.55 -3.98 40.72
C TYR A 289 7.62 -4.68 42.09
N ARG A 290 8.80 -5.24 42.44
CA ARG A 290 8.99 -6.02 43.68
C ARG A 290 8.61 -5.27 44.95
N ASP A 291 8.91 -3.96 44.98
CA ASP A 291 8.59 -3.08 46.10
C ASP A 291 7.59 -2.01 45.67
N GLN A 292 6.37 -2.11 46.19
CA GLN A 292 5.31 -1.15 45.88
C GLN A 292 5.43 0.14 46.69
N ASN A 293 6.27 0.18 47.74
CA ASN A 293 6.46 1.34 48.61
C ASN A 293 7.69 2.16 48.24
N LEU A 294 7.96 2.27 46.93
CA LEU A 294 9.09 3.02 46.39
C LEU A 294 9.00 4.49 46.81
N GLN A 295 10.13 5.12 47.17
CA GLN A 295 10.20 6.54 47.52
C GLN A 295 10.83 7.39 46.40
N LYS A 296 11.64 6.77 45.54
CA LYS A 296 12.35 7.40 44.42
C LYS A 296 12.17 6.52 43.19
N PRO A 297 12.10 7.09 41.97
CA PRO A 297 11.99 6.30 40.76
C PRO A 297 13.20 5.38 40.58
N ILE A 298 12.98 4.18 40.04
CA ILE A 298 13.99 3.16 39.83
C ILE A 298 14.00 2.71 38.37
N SER A 299 15.18 2.57 37.79
CA SER A 299 15.35 2.15 36.40
C SER A 299 15.62 0.65 36.34
N VAL A 300 14.79 -0.06 35.61
CA VAL A 300 14.92 -1.48 35.28
C VAL A 300 15.15 -1.65 33.78
N PHE A 301 15.44 -2.87 33.34
CA PHE A 301 15.59 -3.20 31.93
C PHE A 301 14.42 -4.02 31.41
N VAL A 302 14.07 -3.78 30.15
CA VAL A 302 13.05 -4.49 29.38
C VAL A 302 13.70 -5.12 28.17
N GLN A 303 13.44 -6.40 27.97
CA GLN A 303 13.91 -7.13 26.79
C GLN A 303 12.85 -8.10 26.30
N LEU A 304 12.87 -8.39 25.01
CA LEU A 304 12.11 -9.52 24.46
C LEU A 304 12.83 -10.80 24.80
N LYS A 305 12.08 -11.86 25.09
CA LYS A 305 12.59 -13.20 25.35
C LYS A 305 11.74 -14.24 24.63
N ARG A 306 12.36 -15.08 23.79
CA ARG A 306 11.69 -16.22 23.15
C ARG A 306 11.57 -17.38 24.14
N LYS A 307 10.44 -18.09 24.17
CA LYS A 307 10.19 -19.15 25.18
C LYS A 307 10.93 -20.45 24.85
N SER A 308 11.06 -20.76 23.56
CA SER A 308 11.63 -22.02 23.07
C SER A 308 13.12 -22.16 23.33
N ASP A 309 13.91 -21.12 23.05
CA ASP A 309 15.38 -21.13 23.13
C ASP A 309 15.95 -20.18 24.19
N ASN A 310 15.10 -19.43 24.90
CA ASN A 310 15.48 -18.38 25.85
C ASN A 310 16.34 -17.26 25.23
N GLU A 311 16.32 -17.07 23.91
CA GLU A 311 17.01 -15.96 23.26
C GLU A 311 16.42 -14.62 23.68
N THR A 312 17.26 -13.61 23.83
CA THR A 312 16.86 -12.28 24.33
C THR A 312 17.28 -11.17 23.38
N SER A 313 16.48 -10.10 23.30
CA SER A 313 16.90 -8.87 22.62
C SER A 313 17.91 -8.07 23.45
N GLU A 314 18.52 -7.05 22.82
CA GLU A 314 19.20 -5.99 23.58
C GLU A 314 18.23 -5.34 24.59
N PRO A 315 18.67 -5.07 25.83
CA PRO A 315 17.82 -4.49 26.85
C PRO A 315 17.57 -2.99 26.60
N LYS A 316 16.35 -2.53 26.90
CA LYS A 316 15.92 -1.13 26.89
C LYS A 316 15.60 -0.67 28.31
N PRO A 317 16.02 0.53 28.73
CA PRO A 317 15.71 1.03 30.07
C PRO A 317 14.21 1.36 30.20
N PHE A 318 13.64 1.07 31.37
CA PHE A 318 12.28 1.42 31.77
C PHE A 318 12.26 1.90 33.22
N THR A 319 11.54 2.97 33.53
CA THR A 319 11.58 3.59 34.87
C THR A 319 10.27 3.39 35.62
N TYR A 320 10.33 2.72 36.78
CA TYR A 320 9.20 2.64 37.68
C TYR A 320 9.14 3.86 38.60
N HIS A 321 7.97 4.50 38.71
CA HIS A 321 7.74 5.63 39.61
C HIS A 321 6.84 5.24 40.80
N PRO A 322 7.02 5.88 41.96
CA PRO A 322 6.23 5.60 43.16
C PRO A 322 4.74 5.90 42.94
N GLN A 323 3.87 5.20 43.66
CA GLN A 323 2.43 5.41 43.60
C GLN A 323 2.08 6.72 44.32
N ILE A 324 1.59 7.71 43.57
CA ILE A 324 1.06 8.95 44.14
C ILE A 324 -0.33 8.63 44.71
N ILE A 325 -0.40 8.16 45.96
CA ILE A 325 -1.66 7.98 46.67
C ILE A 325 -2.08 9.36 47.20
N ASP A 326 -2.91 10.07 46.44
CA ASP A 326 -3.55 11.28 46.90
C ASP A 326 -4.65 10.93 47.93
N LYS A 327 -4.26 10.89 49.21
CA LYS A 327 -5.15 10.55 50.33
C LYS A 327 -6.27 11.57 50.51
N GLU A 328 -6.14 12.77 49.94
CA GLU A 328 -7.05 13.89 50.14
C GLU A 328 -8.32 13.80 49.25
N GLU A 329 -8.15 13.39 47.99
CA GLU A 329 -9.26 13.17 47.03
C GLU A 329 -10.21 12.05 47.49
N VAL A 330 -9.65 10.96 48.05
CA VAL A 330 -10.41 9.80 48.54
C VAL A 330 -11.25 10.16 49.78
N GLN A 331 -10.72 11.00 50.67
CA GLN A 331 -11.47 11.51 51.83
C GLN A 331 -12.59 12.47 51.41
N ARG A 332 -12.34 13.31 50.41
CA ARG A 332 -13.34 14.22 49.85
C ARG A 332 -14.53 13.49 49.23
N LYS A 333 -14.30 12.33 48.58
CA LYS A 333 -15.36 11.47 48.01
C LYS A 333 -16.16 10.71 49.09
N ARG A 334 -15.56 10.39 50.23
CA ARG A 334 -16.25 9.74 51.36
C ARG A 334 -17.11 10.71 52.21
N GLN A 335 -16.89 12.02 52.11
CA GLN A 335 -17.59 13.03 52.92
C GLN A 335 -18.81 13.69 52.25
N LYS A 336 -19.14 13.40 50.99
CA LYS A 336 -20.39 13.90 50.38
C LYS A 336 -21.60 13.12 50.91
N THR A 337 -22.30 13.69 51.89
CA THR A 337 -23.65 13.26 52.29
C THR A 337 -24.68 13.65 51.21
N LEU A 338 -25.62 12.74 50.92
CA LEU A 338 -26.70 12.94 49.95
C LEU A 338 -27.68 14.06 50.40
N PRO A 339 -28.29 14.82 49.47
CA PRO A 339 -29.25 15.87 49.83
C PRO A 339 -30.60 15.28 50.27
N ASN A 340 -31.11 15.82 51.38
CA ASN A 340 -32.43 15.52 51.96
C ASN A 340 -33.56 15.90 50.98
N PHE A 341 -34.34 14.93 50.52
CA PHE A 341 -35.65 15.20 49.89
C PHE A 341 -36.72 15.19 51.00
N GLN A 342 -37.44 16.31 51.15
CA GLN A 342 -38.59 16.40 52.05
C GLN A 342 -39.79 15.66 51.44
N ASP A 343 -40.26 14.65 52.17
CA ASP A 343 -41.46 13.86 51.87
C ASP A 343 -42.74 14.72 51.94
N TYR A 344 -43.54 14.70 50.87
CA TYR A 344 -44.94 15.11 50.91
C TYR A 344 -45.79 13.90 51.29
N SER A 345 -46.64 14.09 52.31
CA SER A 345 -47.33 13.04 53.06
C SER A 345 -48.45 12.30 52.32
N GLY A 346 -48.58 11.01 52.62
CA GLY A 346 -49.86 10.27 52.74
C GLY A 346 -50.33 9.55 51.47
N ALA A 347 -50.77 8.30 51.48
CA ALA A 347 -51.05 7.36 52.55
C ALA A 347 -51.18 5.94 51.95
N GLY A 348 -50.91 4.90 52.75
CA GLY A 348 -51.57 3.60 52.59
C GLY A 348 -50.69 2.36 52.54
N GLY A 349 -50.49 1.74 53.71
CA GLY A 349 -50.29 0.29 53.92
C GLY A 349 -48.96 -0.30 53.45
N GLY A 350 -48.12 -0.93 54.27
CA GLY A 350 -48.43 -1.74 55.45
C GLY A 350 -47.96 -3.17 55.18
N ALA A 351 -46.88 -3.57 55.87
CA ALA A 351 -46.25 -4.90 56.06
C ALA A 351 -44.76 -4.81 55.66
N GLY A 352 -43.80 -4.68 56.57
CA GLY A 352 -43.55 -5.55 57.73
C GLY A 352 -42.75 -6.75 57.25
N GLY A 353 -41.51 -7.02 57.63
CA GLY A 353 -40.58 -6.38 58.55
C GLY A 353 -39.41 -7.35 58.77
N MET A 354 -38.28 -6.80 59.23
CA MET A 354 -37.36 -7.40 60.21
C MET A 354 -36.59 -8.70 59.80
N PHE A 355 -35.32 -8.94 60.13
CA PHE A 355 -34.27 -8.30 60.94
C PHE A 355 -32.97 -9.12 60.71
N ARG A 356 -31.79 -8.47 60.82
CA ARG A 356 -30.44 -9.01 61.18
C ARG A 356 -29.85 -10.18 60.35
N GLY A 357 -28.56 -10.25 60.01
CA GLY A 357 -27.36 -9.55 60.47
C GLY A 357 -26.24 -10.57 60.74
N GLY A 358 -25.11 -10.43 60.04
CA GLY A 358 -23.74 -10.69 60.55
C GLY A 358 -23.15 -12.11 60.57
N GLY A 359 -21.95 -12.24 59.99
CA GLY A 359 -20.92 -13.28 60.23
C GLY A 359 -21.11 -14.54 59.38
N GLY A 360 -20.14 -15.12 58.68
CA GLY A 360 -18.68 -15.14 58.82
C GLY A 360 -18.24 -16.62 58.80
N GLY A 361 -17.27 -16.98 57.97
CA GLY A 361 -16.55 -18.26 58.09
C GLY A 361 -16.64 -19.23 56.91
N SER A 362 -15.48 -19.48 56.31
CA SER A 362 -15.15 -20.46 55.27
C SER A 362 -15.38 -21.92 55.69
N THR A 363 -15.65 -22.82 54.74
CA THR A 363 -14.97 -24.13 54.58
C THR A 363 -15.44 -24.88 53.32
N ALA A 364 -14.44 -25.26 52.50
CA ALA A 364 -14.21 -26.55 51.84
C ALA A 364 -15.38 -27.37 51.21
N GLY A 365 -15.15 -27.79 49.96
CA GLY A 365 -15.15 -29.23 49.64
C GLY A 365 -15.97 -29.69 48.43
N GLY A 366 -15.26 -30.17 47.39
CA GLY A 366 -15.64 -31.36 46.61
C GLY A 366 -16.45 -31.16 45.31
N GLY A 367 -15.84 -31.51 44.15
CA GLY A 367 -16.55 -31.77 42.88
C GLY A 367 -17.19 -33.18 42.84
N PRO A 368 -17.35 -33.88 41.69
CA PRO A 368 -17.20 -33.49 40.27
C PRO A 368 -18.32 -34.07 39.33
N SER A 369 -18.12 -33.96 38.00
CA SER A 369 -18.82 -34.65 36.88
C SER A 369 -20.23 -34.16 36.51
N GLY A 370 -20.73 -34.13 35.27
CA GLY A 370 -20.30 -34.50 33.92
C GLY A 370 -21.34 -33.86 32.95
N GLY A 371 -21.02 -33.46 31.72
CA GLY A 371 -21.12 -34.32 30.54
C GLY A 371 -22.31 -33.93 29.64
N GLY A 372 -22.03 -33.63 28.36
CA GLY A 372 -23.01 -33.45 27.26
C GLY A 372 -23.58 -32.03 27.15
N GLY A 373 -23.67 -31.37 26.00
CA GLY A 373 -23.56 -31.77 24.60
C GLY A 373 -24.53 -30.86 23.81
N GLY A 374 -24.17 -30.48 22.56
CA GLY A 374 -25.15 -30.01 21.57
C GLY A 374 -25.12 -28.52 21.19
N HIS A 375 -24.47 -28.27 20.05
CA HIS A 375 -24.87 -27.41 18.91
C HIS A 375 -25.95 -26.32 19.12
N TYR A 376 -25.70 -25.08 18.69
CA TYR A 376 -25.95 -24.62 17.31
C TYR A 376 -25.56 -23.14 17.15
N PHE A 377 -24.98 -22.87 15.98
CA PHE A 377 -24.65 -21.58 15.43
C PHE A 377 -25.90 -21.00 14.75
N GLN A 378 -26.26 -19.74 15.01
CA GLN A 378 -26.99 -18.92 14.04
C GLN A 378 -26.83 -17.44 14.37
N GLY A 379 -25.85 -16.81 13.74
CA GLY A 379 -25.82 -15.38 13.51
C GLY A 379 -26.44 -15.09 12.14
N PHE A 380 -27.24 -14.03 12.10
CA PHE A 380 -27.57 -13.09 11.02
C PHE A 380 -28.65 -12.18 11.66
N GLN A 381 -28.65 -10.85 11.56
CA GLN A 381 -28.74 -10.08 10.32
C GLN A 381 -28.66 -8.56 10.62
N THR A 382 -28.06 -7.81 9.68
CA THR A 382 -28.49 -6.50 9.13
C THR A 382 -28.56 -5.19 9.94
N TYR A 383 -27.69 -4.25 9.52
CA TYR A 383 -27.92 -2.90 8.97
C TYR A 383 -28.62 -1.77 9.76
N ASN A 384 -28.08 -0.57 9.48
CA ASN A 384 -28.56 0.81 9.70
C ASN A 384 -28.37 1.40 11.10
N ASN A 385 -28.19 2.71 11.29
CA ASN A 385 -27.79 3.88 10.49
C ASN A 385 -27.88 5.05 11.50
N LEU A 386 -26.98 6.03 11.39
CA LEU A 386 -27.12 7.42 11.86
C LEU A 386 -27.36 7.72 13.36
N GLY A 387 -26.57 8.66 13.91
CA GLY A 387 -26.97 9.43 15.09
C GLY A 387 -25.83 10.13 15.84
N SER A 388 -25.47 11.32 15.39
CA SER A 388 -24.65 12.31 16.12
C SER A 388 -25.10 12.53 17.57
N GLY A 389 -24.15 12.81 18.45
CA GLY A 389 -24.44 13.26 19.81
C GLY A 389 -23.19 13.71 20.55
N TYR A 390 -22.70 14.90 20.23
CA TYR A 390 -21.80 15.66 21.10
C TYR A 390 -22.46 15.91 22.45
N ASN A 391 -21.68 15.85 23.53
CA ASN A 391 -22.02 16.55 24.76
C ASN A 391 -20.78 17.14 25.43
N PHE A 392 -20.93 18.41 25.80
CA PHE A 392 -19.93 19.35 26.27
C PHE A 392 -19.59 19.21 27.77
N SER A 393 -18.37 19.64 28.10
CA SER A 393 -18.05 20.69 29.09
C SER A 393 -17.37 20.38 30.45
N SER A 394 -16.48 21.34 30.75
CA SER A 394 -15.96 21.85 32.04
C SER A 394 -14.72 21.14 32.60
N GLY A 395 -13.60 21.79 32.92
CA GLY A 395 -13.30 23.22 33.10
C GLY A 395 -12.55 23.43 34.43
N MET A 396 -11.58 24.37 34.44
CA MET A 396 -10.69 24.86 35.54
C MET A 396 -9.38 24.06 35.69
N GLY A 397 -8.15 24.60 35.53
CA GLY A 397 -7.57 25.93 35.78
C GLY A 397 -6.67 25.83 37.04
N GLY A 398 -5.41 26.26 37.14
CA GLY A 398 -4.46 26.98 36.28
C GLY A 398 -3.12 27.19 37.02
N GLY A 399 -2.17 27.91 36.39
CA GLY A 399 -0.97 28.52 36.99
C GLY A 399 0.30 27.64 37.00
N GLY A 400 1.49 28.07 36.61
CA GLY A 400 2.01 29.37 36.18
C GLY A 400 3.54 29.43 36.41
N THR A 401 4.28 29.72 35.33
CA THR A 401 5.64 30.33 35.28
C THR A 401 6.88 29.53 35.75
N THR A 402 7.85 29.26 34.86
CA THR A 402 9.18 29.95 34.83
C THR A 402 10.09 29.51 33.66
N ILE A 403 10.41 30.49 32.81
CA ILE A 403 11.65 30.81 32.04
C ILE A 403 12.82 29.80 32.08
N LYS A 404 13.36 29.43 30.90
CA LYS A 404 14.81 29.47 30.57
C LYS A 404 15.15 29.20 29.09
N HIS A 405 15.78 30.23 28.50
CA HIS A 405 16.76 30.28 27.40
C HIS A 405 17.09 29.00 26.61
N ALA A 406 16.82 29.05 25.30
CA ALA A 406 17.49 28.25 24.29
C ALA A 406 18.80 28.96 23.87
N TYR A 407 19.92 28.26 24.07
CA TYR A 407 21.14 28.46 23.31
C TYR A 407 21.14 27.40 22.22
N GLN A 408 21.36 27.84 20.99
CA GLN A 408 21.43 27.04 19.79
C GLN A 408 22.85 27.16 19.23
N GLU A 409 23.29 26.06 18.62
CA GLU A 409 24.45 25.81 17.75
C GLU A 409 25.51 24.84 18.32
N PRO A 410 26.23 24.08 17.46
CA PRO A 410 25.90 23.64 16.09
C PRO A 410 26.12 22.12 15.87
N VAL A 411 25.64 21.63 14.73
CA VAL A 411 25.91 20.29 14.22
C VAL A 411 27.11 20.42 13.27
N GLU A 412 28.19 19.69 13.56
CA GLU A 412 29.33 19.51 12.66
C GLU A 412 29.00 18.36 11.71
N ASP A 413 28.82 18.69 10.44
CA ASP A 413 28.91 17.73 9.32
C ASP A 413 30.37 17.57 8.93
N SER A 414 30.76 16.31 8.74
CA SER A 414 32.10 15.88 8.36
C SER A 414 32.26 15.83 6.83
N ASP A 415 33.30 16.53 6.39
CA ASP A 415 34.05 16.56 5.13
C ASP A 415 33.95 15.35 4.18
N GLU A 416 33.73 15.65 2.89
CA GLU A 416 34.38 14.96 1.77
C GLU A 416 35.11 16.00 0.90
N ASP A 417 36.42 15.84 0.78
CA ASP A 417 37.35 16.63 -0.03
C ASP A 417 37.38 16.17 -1.50
N SER A 418 37.69 17.14 -2.39
CA SER A 418 38.59 17.07 -3.58
C SER A 418 38.20 16.22 -4.80
N ASP A 419 38.40 16.58 -6.08
CA ASP A 419 39.07 17.69 -6.78
C ASP A 419 38.67 17.64 -8.28
N SER A 420 38.61 18.79 -8.98
CA SER A 420 39.21 18.92 -10.31
C SER A 420 39.37 20.39 -10.73
N ASP A 421 40.62 20.78 -10.94
CA ASP A 421 41.12 22.07 -11.43
C ASP A 421 40.81 22.30 -12.92
N SER A 422 40.58 23.55 -13.33
CA SER A 422 41.40 24.24 -14.37
C SER A 422 40.99 25.71 -14.61
N ASP A 423 41.90 26.59 -14.19
CA ASP A 423 42.34 27.91 -14.69
C ASP A 423 41.63 28.60 -15.88
N ASP A 424 41.30 29.89 -15.70
CA ASP A 424 41.94 31.00 -16.43
C ASP A 424 41.37 32.39 -16.02
N ASP A 425 42.24 33.23 -15.44
CA ASP A 425 42.13 34.70 -15.26
C ASP A 425 43.27 35.31 -16.13
N PRO A 426 43.22 36.54 -16.69
CA PRO A 426 43.51 37.71 -15.84
C PRO A 426 42.96 39.10 -16.24
N THR A 427 42.87 39.94 -15.20
CA THR A 427 43.15 41.39 -15.12
C THR A 427 42.07 42.44 -15.41
N ALA A 428 41.63 43.13 -14.34
CA ALA A 428 41.95 44.55 -14.08
C ALA A 428 41.47 44.97 -12.67
N GLY A 429 42.36 45.60 -11.89
CA GLY A 429 42.18 45.84 -10.46
C GLY A 429 41.42 47.11 -10.07
N GLY A 430 41.17 47.25 -8.76
CA GLY A 430 40.75 48.49 -8.11
C GLY A 430 39.77 48.27 -6.95
N ALA A 431 40.28 48.34 -5.72
CA ALA A 431 39.50 48.25 -4.49
C ALA A 431 38.42 49.35 -4.36
N VAL A 432 37.31 49.06 -3.67
CA VAL A 432 36.60 49.91 -2.67
C VAL A 432 35.38 49.14 -2.10
N ARG A 433 35.25 49.15 -0.76
CA ARG A 433 34.08 48.72 0.03
C ARG A 433 33.12 49.92 0.24
N ILE A 434 31.87 49.62 0.63
CA ILE A 434 31.03 50.27 1.68
C ILE A 434 29.59 50.71 1.25
N CYS A 435 28.64 50.26 2.09
CA CYS A 435 27.32 50.77 2.55
C CYS A 435 26.06 50.95 1.66
N ALA A 436 25.01 50.27 2.15
CA ALA A 436 23.74 50.78 2.70
C ALA A 436 23.35 52.26 2.48
N GLN A 437 22.09 52.44 2.07
CA GLN A 437 21.42 53.71 1.74
C GLN A 437 20.39 54.14 2.81
N PRO A 438 19.95 55.42 2.82
CA PRO A 438 19.65 56.19 4.03
C PRO A 438 18.17 56.59 4.24
N GLU A 439 17.88 57.06 5.45
CA GLU A 439 16.74 57.91 5.85
C GLU A 439 17.17 59.40 5.92
N PRO A 440 16.26 60.39 5.75
CA PRO A 440 16.61 61.80 5.73
C PRO A 440 16.47 62.49 7.10
N VAL A 441 17.27 63.54 7.32
CA VAL A 441 17.28 64.39 8.52
C VAL A 441 16.77 65.80 8.18
N GLY A 442 15.87 66.34 9.03
CA GLY A 442 15.55 67.76 9.09
C GLY A 442 16.18 68.40 10.34
N LEU A 443 16.96 69.47 10.13
CA LEU A 443 17.67 70.27 11.15
C LEU A 443 16.73 71.24 11.90
N GLY A 444 17.01 71.48 13.19
CA GLY A 444 16.24 72.35 14.09
C GLY A 444 16.74 73.80 14.22
N VAL A 445 16.01 74.60 15.02
CA VAL A 445 16.45 75.91 15.57
C VAL A 445 15.71 76.19 16.91
N ALA A 446 16.50 76.46 17.97
CA ALA A 446 16.31 77.34 19.17
C ALA A 446 15.00 77.26 20.01
N SER A 447 14.92 77.48 21.32
CA SER A 447 15.74 78.24 22.29
C SER A 447 15.24 77.97 23.72
N GLU A 448 16.15 78.16 24.69
CA GLU A 448 15.97 78.72 26.05
C GLU A 448 15.33 77.90 27.19
N ASP A 449 16.13 77.80 28.27
CA ASP A 449 15.81 77.99 29.70
C ASP A 449 14.78 77.02 30.33
N THR A 450 15.00 76.35 31.45
CA THR A 450 15.72 76.69 32.69
C THR A 450 15.72 75.42 33.55
N ASP A 451 16.81 75.14 34.24
CA ASP A 451 16.78 74.30 35.45
C ASP A 451 16.24 75.18 36.60
N PRO A 452 15.44 74.65 37.54
CA PRO A 452 16.10 74.31 38.80
C PRO A 452 15.50 73.12 39.58
N THR A 453 16.41 72.39 40.24
CA THR A 453 16.40 71.94 41.64
C THR A 453 15.34 70.96 42.16
N GLU A 454 15.89 69.85 42.65
CA GLU A 454 15.65 69.17 43.94
C GLU A 454 14.26 68.60 44.31
N ASP A 455 14.36 67.35 44.81
CA ASP A 455 13.54 66.67 45.80
C ASP A 455 12.29 65.87 45.37
N LEU A 456 12.52 64.54 45.43
CA LEU A 456 11.81 63.54 46.23
C LEU A 456 10.29 63.38 46.09
N GLU A 457 9.96 62.16 45.67
CA GLU A 457 8.77 61.35 46.00
C GLU A 457 7.39 61.86 45.56
N LEU A 458 6.73 61.07 44.70
CA LEU A 458 5.45 60.43 45.03
C LEU A 458 5.01 59.49 43.90
N ASN A 459 4.82 58.23 44.28
CA ASN A 459 4.13 57.20 43.51
C ASN A 459 2.81 57.74 42.93
N THR A 460 2.70 57.76 41.60
CA THR A 460 1.43 57.66 40.91
C THR A 460 1.53 56.61 39.82
N THR A 461 0.77 55.54 40.04
CA THR A 461 0.41 54.49 39.10
C THR A 461 -0.08 55.08 37.78
N GLY A 462 0.71 54.95 36.72
CA GLY A 462 0.31 55.31 35.35
C GLY A 462 0.67 54.18 34.41
N CYS A 463 -0.32 53.39 34.01
CA CYS A 463 -0.19 52.38 32.97
C CYS A 463 0.41 52.99 31.70
N VAL A 464 1.65 52.65 31.39
CA VAL A 464 2.23 52.79 30.04
C VAL A 464 1.65 51.66 29.19
N LEU A 465 0.34 51.65 28.99
CA LEU A 465 -0.29 50.90 27.90
C LEU A 465 -0.18 51.81 26.67
N GLY A 466 0.96 51.64 25.99
CA GLY A 466 1.49 52.57 25.01
C GLY A 466 0.63 52.80 23.77
N PRO A 467 0.96 53.82 22.97
CA PRO A 467 0.20 54.37 21.83
C PRO A 467 -0.37 53.34 20.84
N HIS A 468 0.23 52.15 20.76
CA HIS A 468 -0.23 51.04 19.93
C HIS A 468 -1.64 50.51 20.30
N LEU A 469 -2.00 50.46 21.58
CA LEU A 469 -3.33 50.03 22.02
C LEU A 469 -4.41 51.06 21.67
N ALA A 470 -4.07 52.35 21.74
CA ALA A 470 -4.97 53.42 21.32
C ALA A 470 -5.20 53.40 19.80
N GLU A 471 -4.16 53.11 19.02
CA GLU A 471 -4.27 52.95 17.57
C GLU A 471 -5.12 51.72 17.19
N LEU A 472 -4.91 50.57 17.84
CA LEU A 472 -5.73 49.37 17.65
C LEU A 472 -7.20 49.62 18.01
N ALA A 473 -7.46 50.27 19.15
CA ALA A 473 -8.80 50.64 19.57
C ALA A 473 -9.46 51.62 18.58
N GLY A 474 -8.67 52.55 18.01
CA GLY A 474 -9.13 53.45 16.95
C GLY A 474 -9.55 52.70 15.69
N ARG A 475 -8.73 51.75 15.21
CA ARG A 475 -9.06 50.92 14.04
C ARG A 475 -10.30 50.06 14.27
N GLN A 476 -10.45 49.46 15.47
CA GLN A 476 -11.63 48.67 15.84
C GLN A 476 -12.89 49.52 15.94
N ALA A 477 -12.81 50.72 16.53
CA ALA A 477 -13.93 51.64 16.61
C ALA A 477 -14.37 52.13 15.21
N GLN A 478 -13.40 52.38 14.33
CA GLN A 478 -13.68 52.78 12.95
C GLN A 478 -14.33 51.65 12.14
N ALA A 479 -13.87 50.40 12.32
CA ALA A 479 -14.51 49.22 11.73
C ALA A 479 -15.96 49.01 12.23
N LEU A 480 -16.20 49.18 13.53
CA LEU A 480 -17.54 49.15 14.12
C LEU A 480 -18.44 50.25 13.56
N PHE A 481 -17.91 51.47 13.37
CA PHE A 481 -18.64 52.57 12.75
C PHE A 481 -19.00 52.25 11.30
N HIS A 482 -18.04 51.76 10.50
CA HIS A 482 -18.30 51.37 9.12
C HIS A 482 -19.34 50.25 9.04
N PHE A 483 -19.28 49.25 9.92
CA PHE A 483 -20.30 48.20 10.02
C PHE A 483 -21.68 48.76 10.39
N ALA A 484 -21.77 49.69 11.34
CA ALA A 484 -23.04 50.30 11.73
C ALA A 484 -23.70 51.08 10.59
N VAL A 485 -22.89 51.60 9.65
CA VAL A 485 -23.37 52.35 8.47
C VAL A 485 -23.69 51.42 7.30
N SER A 486 -22.87 50.40 7.03
CA SER A 486 -23.01 49.53 5.86
C SER A 486 -23.80 48.24 6.10
N GLY A 487 -23.89 47.77 7.36
CA GLY A 487 -24.40 46.44 7.72
C GLY A 487 -23.51 45.27 7.28
N ASP A 488 -22.31 45.55 6.75
CA ASP A 488 -21.45 44.55 6.12
C ASP A 488 -20.46 43.94 7.12
N ALA A 489 -20.67 42.67 7.49
CA ALA A 489 -19.84 41.94 8.44
C ALA A 489 -18.35 41.87 8.05
N ARG A 490 -18.02 42.02 6.76
CA ARG A 490 -16.64 42.06 6.26
C ARG A 490 -15.82 43.21 6.88
N MET A 491 -16.47 44.32 7.21
CA MET A 491 -15.82 45.47 7.85
C MET A 491 -15.34 45.16 9.27
N LEU A 492 -15.99 44.22 9.97
CA LEU A 492 -15.58 43.76 11.31
C LEU A 492 -14.48 42.70 11.26
N LEU A 493 -14.40 41.94 10.17
CA LEU A 493 -13.43 40.88 9.97
C LEU A 493 -12.07 41.42 9.52
N ALA A 494 -12.03 42.48 8.72
CA ALA A 494 -10.78 43.06 8.21
C ALA A 494 -9.76 43.46 9.31
N PRO A 495 -10.15 44.07 10.45
CA PRO A 495 -9.23 44.36 11.56
C PRO A 495 -8.74 43.12 12.31
N GLN A 496 -9.44 41.99 12.18
CA GLN A 496 -9.14 40.73 12.89
C GLN A 496 -8.24 39.79 12.09
N ARG A 497 -7.61 40.28 11.01
CA ARG A 497 -6.71 39.52 10.14
C ARG A 497 -5.71 38.60 10.89
N PRO A 498 -5.04 39.03 11.98
CA PRO A 498 -4.09 38.15 12.68
C PRO A 498 -4.73 36.91 13.34
N LEU A 499 -6.04 36.91 13.56
CA LEU A 499 -6.76 35.75 14.09
C LEU A 499 -7.16 34.76 12.99
N MET A 500 -7.06 35.14 11.71
CA MET A 500 -7.39 34.24 10.60
C MET A 500 -6.26 33.24 10.33
N THR A 501 -5.04 33.54 10.78
CA THR A 501 -3.86 32.67 10.67
C THR A 501 -3.72 31.67 11.81
N THR A 502 -4.48 31.83 12.90
CA THR A 502 -4.36 30.92 14.05
C THR A 502 -4.93 29.56 13.70
N GLN A 503 -4.13 28.53 13.95
CA GLN A 503 -4.49 27.12 13.80
C GLN A 503 -4.89 26.53 15.16
N ASP A 504 -5.82 25.58 15.15
CA ASP A 504 -6.18 24.79 16.32
C ASP A 504 -5.22 23.60 16.57
N GLU A 505 -5.57 22.69 17.47
CA GLU A 505 -4.77 21.49 17.79
C GLU A 505 -4.59 20.52 16.60
N ASN A 506 -5.40 20.68 15.54
CA ASN A 506 -5.39 19.86 14.33
C ASN A 506 -4.73 20.58 13.14
N GLY A 507 -4.22 21.80 13.35
CA GLY A 507 -3.70 22.64 12.28
C GLY A 507 -4.81 23.34 11.47
N ASP A 508 -6.08 23.26 11.87
CA ASP A 508 -7.20 23.82 11.14
C ASP A 508 -7.33 25.33 11.43
N THR A 509 -7.40 26.12 10.36
CA THR A 509 -7.64 27.58 10.42
C THR A 509 -9.13 27.87 10.53
N GLY A 510 -9.50 29.13 10.83
CA GLY A 510 -10.92 29.55 10.83
C GLY A 510 -11.67 29.24 9.51
N LEU A 511 -10.95 29.20 8.38
CA LEU A 511 -11.50 28.76 7.09
C LEU A 511 -11.77 27.26 7.04
N HIS A 512 -10.85 26.42 7.55
CA HIS A 512 -11.05 24.98 7.65
C HIS A 512 -12.28 24.66 8.51
N LEU A 513 -12.39 25.29 9.68
CA LEU A 513 -13.53 25.12 10.59
C LEU A 513 -14.85 25.60 9.94
N GLY A 514 -14.82 26.70 9.19
CA GLY A 514 -15.96 27.19 8.43
C GLY A 514 -16.48 26.14 7.43
N VAL A 515 -15.57 25.47 6.73
CA VAL A 515 -15.91 24.39 5.80
C VAL A 515 -16.37 23.13 6.54
N ILE A 516 -15.67 22.70 7.60
CA ILE A 516 -16.03 21.51 8.40
C ILE A 516 -17.44 21.65 8.99
N HIS A 517 -17.81 22.84 9.42
CA HIS A 517 -19.14 23.13 9.98
C HIS A 517 -20.19 23.57 8.94
N SER A 518 -19.86 23.49 7.64
CA SER A 518 -20.75 23.86 6.52
C SER A 518 -21.31 25.28 6.61
N GLN A 519 -20.54 26.22 7.14
CA GLN A 519 -20.91 27.64 7.28
C GLN A 519 -20.51 28.42 6.02
N THR A 520 -21.26 28.23 4.94
CA THR A 520 -20.94 28.78 3.60
C THR A 520 -20.86 30.30 3.59
N ASP A 521 -21.75 31.00 4.28
CA ASP A 521 -21.74 32.46 4.37
C ASP A 521 -20.50 32.98 5.11
N ALA A 522 -20.06 32.26 6.15
CA ALA A 522 -18.84 32.60 6.88
C ALA A 522 -17.59 32.38 6.02
N VAL A 523 -17.52 31.25 5.31
CA VAL A 523 -16.43 30.95 4.37
C VAL A 523 -16.35 32.01 3.27
N ARG A 524 -17.50 32.39 2.67
CA ARG A 524 -17.56 33.44 1.64
C ARG A 524 -17.08 34.79 2.16
N ASN A 525 -17.57 35.22 3.33
CA ASN A 525 -17.16 36.50 3.91
C ASN A 525 -15.67 36.50 4.27
N LEU A 526 -15.15 35.41 4.84
CA LEU A 526 -13.73 35.27 5.17
C LEU A 526 -12.86 35.27 3.92
N ALA A 527 -13.21 34.47 2.90
CA ALA A 527 -12.46 34.36 1.66
C ALA A 527 -12.38 35.71 0.91
N GLN A 528 -13.49 36.46 0.84
CA GLN A 528 -13.51 37.79 0.23
C GLN A 528 -12.66 38.82 0.98
N VAL A 529 -12.70 38.81 2.32
CA VAL A 529 -11.89 39.74 3.14
C VAL A 529 -10.40 39.44 3.00
N ILE A 530 -10.03 38.16 2.93
CA ILE A 530 -8.64 37.72 2.80
C ILE A 530 -8.11 38.03 1.38
N SER A 531 -8.91 37.81 0.35
CA SER A 531 -8.53 38.15 -1.05
C SER A 531 -8.36 39.66 -1.26
N ALA A 532 -9.16 40.50 -0.58
CA ALA A 532 -9.11 41.96 -0.71
C ALA A 532 -7.91 42.64 -0.02
N LEU A 533 -7.14 41.91 0.81
CA LEU A 533 -6.04 42.47 1.60
C LEU A 533 -4.71 41.77 1.27
N PRO A 534 -3.75 42.43 0.59
CA PRO A 534 -2.49 41.80 0.24
C PRO A 534 -1.66 41.44 1.48
N GLY A 535 -0.96 40.30 1.45
CA GLY A 535 0.23 40.07 2.27
C GLY A 535 0.37 38.76 3.05
N GLU A 536 -0.62 37.86 3.10
CA GLU A 536 -0.47 36.53 3.73
C GLU A 536 -1.34 35.47 3.05
N ASP A 537 -0.75 34.34 2.67
CA ASP A 537 -1.39 33.20 1.97
C ASP A 537 -2.28 32.35 2.90
N VAL A 538 -3.17 32.99 3.66
CA VAL A 538 -4.08 32.34 4.63
C VAL A 538 -4.99 31.32 3.94
N LEU A 539 -5.38 31.60 2.70
CA LEU A 539 -6.22 30.73 1.86
C LEU A 539 -5.57 29.38 1.53
N ASN A 540 -4.24 29.35 1.50
CA ASN A 540 -3.43 28.22 1.07
C ASN A 540 -2.80 27.44 2.23
N MET A 541 -3.06 27.86 3.48
CA MET A 541 -2.58 27.15 4.65
C MET A 541 -3.12 25.72 4.69
N ARG A 542 -2.25 24.81 5.12
CA ARG A 542 -2.54 23.38 5.23
C ARG A 542 -2.69 22.99 6.69
N ASN A 543 -3.66 22.12 6.99
CA ASN A 543 -3.77 21.48 8.29
C ASN A 543 -2.76 20.34 8.47
N ASP A 544 -2.81 19.62 9.60
CA ASP A 544 -1.87 18.52 9.90
C ASP A 544 -1.99 17.33 8.91
N LEU A 545 -3.12 17.24 8.18
CA LEU A 545 -3.33 16.28 7.09
C LEU A 545 -2.82 16.78 5.73
N TYR A 546 -2.13 17.93 5.71
CA TYR A 546 -1.68 18.63 4.52
C TYR A 546 -2.83 19.09 3.60
N GLN A 547 -4.04 19.21 4.12
CA GLN A 547 -5.21 19.61 3.33
C GLN A 547 -5.42 21.12 3.44
N THR A 548 -5.76 21.74 2.31
CA THR A 548 -6.20 23.15 2.28
C THR A 548 -7.72 23.22 2.50
N PRO A 549 -8.29 24.40 2.80
CA PRO A 549 -9.74 24.57 2.91
C PRO A 549 -10.48 24.11 1.66
N LEU A 550 -9.87 24.26 0.47
CA LEU A 550 -10.43 23.79 -0.79
C LEU A 550 -10.49 22.25 -0.86
N HIS A 551 -9.45 21.54 -0.40
CA HIS A 551 -9.47 20.07 -0.33
C HIS A 551 -10.63 19.60 0.56
N LEU A 552 -10.82 20.21 1.73
CA LEU A 552 -11.93 19.88 2.62
C LEU A 552 -13.29 20.18 1.98
N ALA A 553 -13.45 21.31 1.30
CA ALA A 553 -14.72 21.69 0.67
C ALA A 553 -15.13 20.71 -0.44
N VAL A 554 -14.14 20.19 -1.19
CA VAL A 554 -14.35 19.14 -2.19
C VAL A 554 -14.69 17.81 -1.54
N LEU A 555 -13.98 17.41 -0.47
CA LEU A 555 -14.26 16.17 0.26
C LEU A 555 -15.65 16.16 0.89
N THR A 556 -16.11 17.31 1.41
CA THR A 556 -17.44 17.47 2.00
C THR A 556 -18.54 17.75 0.97
N GLN A 557 -18.21 17.84 -0.32
CA GLN A 557 -19.13 18.09 -1.44
C GLN A 557 -19.92 19.42 -1.33
N GLN A 558 -19.31 20.45 -0.76
CA GLN A 558 -19.94 21.76 -0.56
C GLN A 558 -19.71 22.69 -1.75
N LYS A 559 -20.68 22.75 -2.68
CA LYS A 559 -20.56 23.51 -3.93
C LYS A 559 -20.36 25.01 -3.71
N GLU A 560 -21.14 25.60 -2.82
CA GLU A 560 -21.13 27.04 -2.56
C GLU A 560 -19.84 27.48 -1.87
N ALA A 561 -19.25 26.61 -1.03
CA ALA A 561 -17.95 26.85 -0.41
C ALA A 561 -16.82 26.75 -1.43
N VAL A 562 -16.87 25.77 -2.35
CA VAL A 562 -15.91 25.64 -3.45
C VAL A 562 -15.97 26.86 -4.38
N GLU A 563 -17.16 27.31 -4.76
CA GLU A 563 -17.34 28.52 -5.59
C GLU A 563 -16.73 29.76 -4.92
N ALA A 564 -17.06 29.99 -3.65
CA ALA A 564 -16.54 31.13 -2.90
C ALA A 564 -15.01 31.11 -2.73
N LEU A 565 -14.41 29.92 -2.58
CA LEU A 565 -12.96 29.76 -2.49
C LEU A 565 -12.27 29.97 -3.85
N LEU A 566 -12.88 29.51 -4.95
CA LEU A 566 -12.33 29.73 -6.29
C LEU A 566 -12.43 31.19 -6.74
N GLU A 567 -13.50 31.90 -6.35
CA GLU A 567 -13.63 33.36 -6.55
C GLU A 567 -12.55 34.16 -5.83
N ALA A 568 -12.02 33.62 -4.72
CA ALA A 568 -10.97 34.24 -3.92
C ALA A 568 -9.54 33.94 -4.43
N GLU A 569 -9.39 33.37 -5.64
CA GLU A 569 -8.10 33.04 -6.28
C GLU A 569 -7.20 32.09 -5.46
N VAL A 570 -7.80 31.10 -4.78
CA VAL A 570 -7.05 30.04 -4.08
C VAL A 570 -6.11 29.28 -5.02
N ASP A 571 -4.93 28.92 -4.53
CA ASP A 571 -3.99 28.08 -5.28
C ASP A 571 -4.50 26.63 -5.37
N VAL A 572 -5.00 26.28 -6.55
CA VAL A 572 -5.56 24.97 -6.87
C VAL A 572 -4.49 23.91 -7.16
N THR A 573 -3.22 24.31 -7.27
CA THR A 573 -2.10 23.40 -7.58
C THR A 573 -1.59 22.64 -6.36
N LEU A 574 -1.95 23.11 -5.16
CA LEU A 574 -1.54 22.50 -3.90
C LEU A 574 -2.09 21.09 -3.78
N THR A 575 -1.25 20.20 -3.24
CA THR A 575 -1.57 18.79 -3.05
C THR A 575 -1.69 18.43 -1.57
N ASP A 576 -2.54 17.46 -1.28
CA ASP A 576 -2.61 16.80 0.03
C ASP A 576 -1.40 15.89 0.29
N ARG A 577 -1.39 15.20 1.45
CA ARG A 577 -0.35 14.23 1.85
C ARG A 577 -0.18 13.04 0.89
N HIS A 578 -1.15 12.79 0.02
CA HIS A 578 -1.16 11.72 -0.97
C HIS A 578 -0.84 12.25 -2.38
N GLY A 579 -0.43 13.51 -2.49
CA GLY A 579 -0.18 14.19 -3.77
C GLY A 579 -1.45 14.47 -4.56
N ASN A 580 -2.64 14.36 -3.96
CA ASN A 580 -3.89 14.65 -4.65
C ASN A 580 -4.13 16.16 -4.61
N THR A 581 -4.38 16.75 -5.78
CA THR A 581 -4.97 18.09 -5.87
C THR A 581 -6.47 18.04 -5.57
N ALA A 582 -7.11 19.20 -5.38
CA ALA A 582 -8.57 19.29 -5.26
C ALA A 582 -9.31 18.60 -6.42
N LEU A 583 -8.75 18.62 -7.64
CA LEU A 583 -9.32 17.94 -8.81
C LEU A 583 -9.26 16.41 -8.69
N HIS A 584 -8.16 15.85 -8.17
CA HIS A 584 -8.03 14.41 -7.92
C HIS A 584 -9.10 13.94 -6.92
N LEU A 585 -9.28 14.68 -5.82
CA LEU A 585 -10.29 14.36 -4.81
C LEU A 585 -11.71 14.46 -5.38
N ALA A 586 -12.00 15.44 -6.23
CA ALA A 586 -13.30 15.55 -6.90
C ALA A 586 -13.55 14.38 -7.87
N ALA A 587 -12.53 13.96 -8.62
CA ALA A 587 -12.65 12.86 -9.58
C ALA A 587 -12.86 11.50 -8.91
N GLN A 588 -12.35 11.31 -7.69
CA GLN A 588 -12.58 10.10 -6.89
C GLN A 588 -14.03 9.97 -6.40
N GLN A 589 -14.80 11.06 -6.42
CA GLN A 589 -16.19 11.07 -5.95
C GLN A 589 -17.13 10.57 -7.04
N LYS A 590 -18.27 10.01 -6.62
CA LYS A 590 -19.28 9.50 -7.57
C LYS A 590 -20.09 10.62 -8.24
N GLU A 591 -20.23 11.75 -7.57
CA GLU A 591 -21.01 12.89 -8.04
C GLU A 591 -20.14 13.84 -8.88
N ASP A 592 -20.60 14.19 -10.08
CA ASP A 592 -19.87 15.06 -11.02
C ASP A 592 -20.08 16.56 -10.74
N SER A 593 -20.98 16.91 -9.83
CA SER A 593 -21.43 18.28 -9.67
C SER A 593 -20.37 19.26 -9.15
N VAL A 594 -19.55 18.85 -8.16
CA VAL A 594 -18.40 19.64 -7.68
C VAL A 594 -17.27 19.64 -8.71
N LEU A 595 -17.08 18.51 -9.40
CA LEU A 595 -16.08 18.36 -10.45
C LEU A 595 -16.34 19.31 -11.63
N ARG A 596 -17.57 19.37 -12.13
CA ARG A 596 -17.97 20.32 -13.19
C ARG A 596 -17.80 21.77 -12.76
N LEU A 597 -18.01 22.10 -11.49
CA LEU A 597 -17.79 23.45 -10.97
C LEU A 597 -16.30 23.81 -11.01
N LEU A 598 -15.44 22.91 -10.52
CA LEU A 598 -13.99 23.08 -10.55
C LEU A 598 -13.46 23.25 -11.98
N LEU A 599 -13.92 22.41 -12.92
CA LEU A 599 -13.47 22.41 -14.31
C LEU A 599 -13.89 23.66 -15.11
N LYS A 600 -14.90 24.43 -14.65
CA LYS A 600 -15.22 25.73 -15.26
C LYS A 600 -14.11 26.76 -15.08
N HIS A 601 -13.28 26.63 -14.03
CA HIS A 601 -12.17 27.53 -13.79
C HIS A 601 -10.93 27.09 -14.57
N LYS A 602 -10.38 28.01 -15.40
CA LYS A 602 -9.26 27.72 -16.30
C LYS A 602 -8.01 27.20 -15.58
N SER A 603 -7.75 27.67 -14.35
CA SER A 603 -6.61 27.24 -13.54
C SER A 603 -6.67 25.75 -13.19
N VAL A 604 -7.87 25.20 -12.97
CA VAL A 604 -8.05 23.78 -12.63
C VAL A 604 -8.04 22.89 -13.87
N ALA A 605 -8.57 23.36 -15.00
CA ALA A 605 -8.59 22.61 -16.25
C ALA A 605 -7.18 22.23 -16.75
N GLN A 606 -6.14 22.99 -16.38
CA GLN A 606 -4.74 22.68 -16.71
C GLN A 606 -4.14 21.55 -15.85
N LEU A 607 -4.82 21.13 -14.77
CA LEU A 607 -4.32 20.12 -13.83
C LEU A 607 -4.86 18.70 -14.13
N THR A 608 -5.52 18.51 -15.27
CA THR A 608 -6.19 17.25 -15.65
C THR A 608 -5.21 16.10 -15.95
N SER A 609 -3.96 16.40 -16.29
CA SER A 609 -2.92 15.42 -16.63
C SER A 609 -1.87 15.19 -15.53
N ILE A 610 -1.99 15.87 -14.38
CA ILE A 610 -1.03 15.74 -13.27
C ILE A 610 -1.24 14.40 -12.55
N HIS A 611 -0.15 13.77 -12.14
CA HIS A 611 -0.16 12.53 -11.35
C HIS A 611 -0.08 12.80 -9.85
N ASN A 612 -0.79 12.00 -9.06
CA ASN A 612 -0.63 11.96 -7.60
C ASN A 612 0.55 11.05 -7.18
N THR A 613 0.77 10.86 -5.86
CA THR A 613 1.86 9.97 -5.38
C THR A 613 1.70 8.51 -5.77
N ALA A 614 0.49 8.06 -6.11
CA ALA A 614 0.23 6.72 -6.61
C ALA A 614 0.47 6.62 -8.13
N GLY A 615 0.86 7.71 -8.79
CA GLY A 615 1.08 7.76 -10.22
C GLY A 615 -0.20 7.84 -11.04
N LEU A 616 -1.34 8.23 -10.46
CA LEU A 616 -2.64 8.29 -11.12
C LEU A 616 -3.04 9.74 -11.41
N CYS A 617 -3.61 10.00 -12.59
CA CYS A 617 -4.22 11.28 -12.93
C CYS A 617 -5.70 11.31 -12.49
N PRO A 618 -6.37 12.49 -12.47
CA PRO A 618 -7.79 12.59 -12.14
C PRO A 618 -8.68 11.67 -12.98
N LEU A 619 -8.39 11.50 -14.28
CA LEU A 619 -9.15 10.59 -15.14
C LEU A 619 -9.03 9.12 -14.69
N HIS A 620 -7.83 8.67 -14.28
CA HIS A 620 -7.63 7.34 -13.72
C HIS A 620 -8.44 7.13 -12.43
N LEU A 621 -8.48 8.12 -11.55
CA LEU A 621 -9.26 8.06 -10.32
C LEU A 621 -10.77 7.99 -10.59
N ALA A 622 -11.28 8.73 -11.59
CA ALA A 622 -12.68 8.65 -11.99
C ALA A 622 -13.08 7.27 -12.55
N VAL A 623 -12.18 6.65 -13.32
CA VAL A 623 -12.36 5.27 -13.81
C VAL A 623 -12.32 4.27 -12.64
N GLN A 624 -11.37 4.39 -11.72
CA GLN A 624 -11.30 3.54 -10.51
C GLN A 624 -12.51 3.70 -9.59
N ALA A 625 -13.05 4.91 -9.47
CA ALA A 625 -14.28 5.22 -8.74
C ALA A 625 -15.55 4.68 -9.44
N ASN A 626 -15.40 4.16 -10.65
CA ASN A 626 -16.47 3.63 -11.49
C ASN A 626 -17.57 4.68 -11.81
N SER A 627 -17.17 5.95 -11.97
CA SER A 627 -18.10 7.06 -12.20
C SER A 627 -18.07 7.54 -13.65
N LEU A 628 -19.06 7.10 -14.43
CA LEU A 628 -19.22 7.51 -15.83
C LEU A 628 -19.45 9.03 -15.96
N SER A 629 -20.20 9.63 -15.03
CA SER A 629 -20.48 11.07 -15.04
C SER A 629 -19.22 11.91 -14.85
N CYS A 630 -18.31 11.48 -13.97
CA CYS A 630 -17.04 12.16 -13.73
C CYS A 630 -16.08 12.00 -14.92
N VAL A 631 -16.01 10.81 -15.54
CA VAL A 631 -15.23 10.58 -16.75
C VAL A 631 -15.69 11.51 -17.87
N ARG A 632 -16.99 11.57 -18.14
CA ARG A 632 -17.56 12.50 -19.15
C ARG A 632 -17.24 13.95 -18.87
N ALA A 633 -17.39 14.40 -17.62
CA ALA A 633 -17.07 15.76 -17.25
C ALA A 633 -15.60 16.12 -17.47
N LEU A 634 -14.68 15.17 -17.25
CA LEU A 634 -13.25 15.35 -17.51
C LEU A 634 -12.94 15.37 -19.01
N LEU A 635 -13.57 14.50 -19.80
CA LEU A 635 -13.45 14.49 -21.26
C LEU A 635 -13.99 15.77 -21.89
N ASP A 636 -15.17 16.25 -21.45
CA ASP A 636 -15.76 17.53 -21.85
C ASP A 636 -14.81 18.71 -21.58
N ALA A 637 -13.99 18.60 -20.53
CA ALA A 637 -12.99 19.61 -20.14
C ALA A 637 -11.65 19.46 -20.87
N GLY A 638 -11.51 18.50 -21.79
CA GLY A 638 -10.30 18.27 -22.57
C GLY A 638 -9.21 17.48 -21.84
N ALA A 639 -9.56 16.63 -20.88
CA ALA A 639 -8.59 15.72 -20.25
C ALA A 639 -8.03 14.74 -21.29
N ASP A 640 -6.70 14.58 -21.30
CA ASP A 640 -6.01 13.64 -22.17
C ASP A 640 -6.23 12.20 -21.69
N VAL A 641 -6.70 11.35 -22.61
CA VAL A 641 -7.06 9.95 -22.36
C VAL A 641 -5.85 9.02 -22.44
N GLU A 642 -4.79 9.45 -23.12
CA GLU A 642 -3.58 8.67 -23.35
C GLU A 642 -2.53 8.81 -22.24
N VAL A 643 -2.83 9.61 -21.21
CA VAL A 643 -1.96 9.71 -20.03
C VAL A 643 -1.80 8.32 -19.42
N GLN A 644 -0.55 7.87 -19.29
CA GLN A 644 -0.23 6.61 -18.64
C GLN A 644 0.01 6.82 -17.15
N GLU A 645 -0.44 5.88 -16.33
CA GLU A 645 -0.11 5.85 -14.90
C GLU A 645 1.31 5.32 -14.66
N LEU A 646 1.94 5.76 -13.57
CA LEU A 646 3.37 5.59 -13.38
C LEU A 646 3.82 4.19 -12.89
N THR A 647 2.91 3.31 -12.46
CA THR A 647 3.29 2.01 -11.88
C THR A 647 3.52 0.93 -12.93
N CYS A 648 2.65 0.82 -13.94
CA CYS A 648 2.75 -0.16 -15.02
C CYS A 648 2.41 0.40 -16.41
N GLY A 649 2.22 1.71 -16.55
CA GLY A 649 2.03 2.38 -17.84
C GLY A 649 0.60 2.24 -18.37
N ARG A 650 -0.39 1.99 -17.50
CA ARG A 650 -1.78 1.81 -17.92
C ARG A 650 -2.45 3.14 -18.26
N THR A 651 -3.16 3.17 -19.38
CA THR A 651 -4.08 4.27 -19.73
C THR A 651 -5.45 4.08 -19.06
N ALA A 652 -6.31 5.10 -19.12
CA ALA A 652 -7.70 5.01 -18.62
C ALA A 652 -8.47 3.84 -19.24
N LEU A 653 -8.22 3.51 -20.52
CA LEU A 653 -8.84 2.40 -21.21
C LEU A 653 -8.41 1.04 -20.62
N HIS A 654 -7.13 0.87 -20.29
CA HIS A 654 -6.65 -0.33 -19.59
C HIS A 654 -7.36 -0.53 -18.25
N LEU A 655 -7.49 0.53 -17.45
CA LEU A 655 -8.18 0.46 -16.16
C LEU A 655 -9.68 0.11 -16.34
N ALA A 656 -10.35 0.69 -17.34
CA ALA A 656 -11.75 0.38 -17.62
C ALA A 656 -11.95 -1.09 -18.05
N THR A 657 -11.03 -1.63 -18.87
CA THR A 657 -11.06 -3.05 -19.28
C THR A 657 -10.77 -4.00 -18.11
N GLU A 658 -9.84 -3.65 -17.21
CA GLU A 658 -9.55 -4.46 -16.02
C GLU A 658 -10.74 -4.53 -15.05
N LEU A 659 -11.48 -3.42 -14.90
CA LEU A 659 -12.70 -3.36 -14.11
C LEU A 659 -13.88 -4.09 -14.76
N GLY A 660 -13.80 -4.46 -16.04
CA GLY A 660 -14.88 -5.13 -16.75
C GLY A 660 -16.05 -4.21 -17.11
N ASN A 661 -15.88 -2.88 -17.06
CA ASN A 661 -16.98 -1.95 -17.28
C ASN A 661 -17.08 -1.49 -18.74
N LEU A 662 -18.04 -2.10 -19.45
CA LEU A 662 -18.36 -1.81 -20.86
C LEU A 662 -18.73 -0.34 -21.10
N SER A 663 -19.45 0.29 -20.17
CA SER A 663 -19.92 1.67 -20.33
C SER A 663 -18.76 2.66 -20.25
N LEU A 664 -17.78 2.41 -19.38
CA LEU A 664 -16.58 3.25 -19.26
C LEU A 664 -15.67 3.04 -20.48
N ALA A 665 -15.43 1.79 -20.88
CA ALA A 665 -14.64 1.48 -22.07
C ALA A 665 -15.26 2.11 -23.33
N GLY A 666 -16.57 1.96 -23.52
CA GLY A 666 -17.30 2.56 -24.64
C GLY A 666 -17.26 4.09 -24.63
N CYS A 667 -17.39 4.73 -23.46
CA CYS A 667 -17.27 6.18 -23.33
C CYS A 667 -15.87 6.68 -23.69
N LEU A 668 -14.81 6.02 -23.21
CA LEU A 668 -13.42 6.39 -23.53
C LEU A 668 -13.11 6.22 -25.03
N LEU A 669 -13.64 5.17 -25.67
CA LEU A 669 -13.44 4.92 -27.10
C LEU A 669 -14.24 5.88 -28.00
N LEU A 670 -15.52 6.11 -27.69
CA LEU A 670 -16.43 6.89 -28.55
C LEU A 670 -16.39 8.39 -28.29
N GLU A 671 -16.33 8.81 -27.03
CA GLU A 671 -16.38 10.22 -26.62
C GLU A 671 -14.97 10.78 -26.37
N GLY A 672 -14.05 9.94 -25.88
CA GLY A 672 -12.67 10.32 -25.57
C GLY A 672 -11.65 10.06 -26.68
N ASN A 673 -12.05 9.41 -27.77
CA ASN A 673 -11.17 9.02 -28.88
C ASN A 673 -9.90 8.27 -28.42
N ALA A 674 -10.01 7.43 -27.39
CA ALA A 674 -8.89 6.66 -26.86
C ALA A 674 -8.26 5.77 -27.93
N TYR A 675 -6.93 5.72 -27.97
CA TYR A 675 -6.20 4.82 -28.86
C TYR A 675 -6.34 3.38 -28.37
N VAL A 676 -6.84 2.51 -29.24
CA VAL A 676 -7.28 1.16 -28.86
C VAL A 676 -6.10 0.24 -28.56
N ASP A 677 -4.98 0.44 -29.26
CA ASP A 677 -3.75 -0.37 -29.13
C ASP A 677 -2.67 0.33 -28.28
N SER A 678 -3.06 1.23 -27.37
CA SER A 678 -2.11 1.79 -26.41
C SER A 678 -1.44 0.67 -25.62
N VAL A 679 -0.15 0.80 -25.31
CA VAL A 679 0.62 -0.25 -24.64
C VAL A 679 1.07 0.15 -23.24
N THR A 680 0.98 -0.78 -22.30
CA THR A 680 1.59 -0.68 -20.97
C THR A 680 3.12 -0.86 -21.03
N TYR A 681 3.81 -0.71 -19.91
CA TYR A 681 5.29 -0.89 -19.84
C TYR A 681 5.75 -2.30 -20.19
N ASN A 682 4.89 -3.32 -20.05
CA ASN A 682 5.14 -4.69 -20.52
C ASN A 682 4.62 -4.94 -21.94
N GLY A 683 4.23 -3.92 -22.70
CA GLY A 683 3.76 -4.04 -24.08
C GLY A 683 2.34 -4.58 -24.25
N SER A 684 1.59 -4.81 -23.17
CA SER A 684 0.22 -5.30 -23.25
C SER A 684 -0.74 -4.19 -23.72
N THR A 685 -1.62 -4.52 -24.66
CA THR A 685 -2.74 -3.66 -25.08
C THR A 685 -3.99 -3.90 -24.21
N PRO A 686 -5.02 -3.03 -24.25
CA PRO A 686 -6.30 -3.28 -23.60
C PRO A 686 -6.93 -4.61 -24.04
N LEU A 687 -6.70 -5.01 -25.30
CA LEU A 687 -7.17 -6.30 -25.84
C LEU A 687 -6.51 -7.50 -25.16
N HIS A 688 -5.20 -7.44 -24.84
CA HIS A 688 -4.54 -8.47 -24.03
C HIS A 688 -5.22 -8.62 -22.66
N THR A 689 -5.56 -7.50 -22.02
CA THR A 689 -6.21 -7.49 -20.71
C THR A 689 -7.62 -8.07 -20.78
N ALA A 690 -8.38 -7.74 -21.83
CA ALA A 690 -9.73 -8.27 -22.06
C ALA A 690 -9.72 -9.77 -22.38
N ALA A 691 -8.79 -10.23 -23.22
CA ALA A 691 -8.63 -11.63 -23.60
C ALA A 691 -8.20 -12.50 -22.40
N GLY A 692 -7.22 -12.04 -21.61
CA GLY A 692 -6.77 -12.75 -20.41
C GLY A 692 -7.81 -12.81 -19.28
N ARG A 693 -8.83 -11.95 -19.29
CA ARG A 693 -9.97 -11.96 -18.35
C ARG A 693 -11.20 -12.65 -18.92
N ASP A 694 -11.11 -13.20 -20.13
CA ASP A 694 -12.18 -13.92 -20.81
C ASP A 694 -13.46 -13.08 -21.02
N SER A 695 -13.30 -11.80 -21.32
CA SER A 695 -14.43 -10.88 -21.48
C SER A 695 -14.85 -10.74 -22.94
N THR A 696 -15.76 -11.60 -23.40
CA THR A 696 -16.28 -11.60 -24.78
C THR A 696 -16.82 -10.23 -25.22
N LYS A 697 -17.58 -9.57 -24.34
CA LYS A 697 -18.17 -8.25 -24.62
C LYS A 697 -17.13 -7.15 -24.77
N LEU A 698 -16.08 -7.14 -23.93
CA LEU A 698 -15.01 -6.15 -24.05
C LEU A 698 -14.14 -6.42 -25.27
N CYS A 699 -13.83 -7.70 -25.56
CA CYS A 699 -13.11 -8.07 -26.77
C CYS A 699 -13.87 -7.63 -28.02
N ALA A 700 -15.19 -7.86 -28.07
CA ALA A 700 -16.02 -7.41 -29.18
C ALA A 700 -16.02 -5.88 -29.36
N ILE A 701 -16.12 -5.10 -28.28
CA ILE A 701 -16.07 -3.63 -28.36
C ILE A 701 -14.69 -3.14 -28.82
N LEU A 702 -13.61 -3.72 -28.31
CA LEU A 702 -12.24 -3.34 -28.70
C LEU A 702 -11.94 -3.72 -30.16
N MET A 703 -12.36 -4.92 -30.60
CA MET A 703 -12.25 -5.35 -32.00
C MET A 703 -13.08 -4.45 -32.93
N ALA A 704 -14.30 -4.08 -32.52
CA ALA A 704 -15.13 -3.14 -33.28
C ALA A 704 -14.53 -1.73 -33.35
N ALA A 705 -13.74 -1.33 -32.33
CA ALA A 705 -12.98 -0.08 -32.34
C ALA A 705 -11.67 -0.16 -33.15
N GLY A 706 -11.33 -1.33 -33.70
CA GLY A 706 -10.16 -1.53 -34.56
C GLY A 706 -8.89 -2.01 -33.85
N ALA A 707 -9.00 -2.68 -32.70
CA ALA A 707 -7.85 -3.27 -32.01
C ALA A 707 -7.14 -4.36 -32.86
N ASP A 708 -5.81 -4.43 -32.77
CA ASP A 708 -5.02 -5.47 -33.44
C ASP A 708 -4.88 -6.74 -32.57
N PRO A 709 -5.48 -7.89 -32.98
CA PRO A 709 -5.37 -9.15 -32.26
C PRO A 709 -3.99 -9.84 -32.38
N HIS A 710 -3.11 -9.35 -33.26
CA HIS A 710 -1.78 -9.91 -33.51
C HIS A 710 -0.66 -9.09 -32.87
N LYS A 711 -0.98 -8.02 -32.13
CA LYS A 711 0.02 -7.21 -31.43
C LYS A 711 0.74 -8.03 -30.35
N GLU A 712 2.06 -8.06 -30.37
CA GLU A 712 2.87 -8.78 -29.39
C GLU A 712 3.24 -7.89 -28.18
N ASN A 713 3.11 -8.43 -26.96
CA ASN A 713 3.60 -7.79 -25.73
C ASN A 713 5.06 -8.18 -25.41
N PHE A 714 5.70 -7.48 -24.48
CA PHE A 714 7.09 -7.77 -24.07
C PHE A 714 7.21 -8.85 -22.99
N GLU A 715 6.21 -9.71 -22.82
CA GLU A 715 6.26 -10.78 -21.83
C GLU A 715 7.04 -11.96 -22.40
N PRO A 716 8.23 -12.30 -21.86
CA PRO A 716 8.90 -13.53 -22.23
C PRO A 716 8.04 -14.68 -21.71
N LEU A 717 7.58 -15.51 -22.64
CA LEU A 717 6.94 -16.78 -22.34
C LEU A 717 7.76 -17.47 -21.24
N PHE A 718 7.06 -17.94 -20.21
CA PHE A 718 7.51 -18.93 -19.24
C PHE A 718 8.84 -19.60 -19.64
N PHE A 719 9.83 -19.52 -18.76
CA PHE A 719 10.92 -20.51 -18.75
C PHE A 719 10.25 -21.88 -18.87
N LYS A 720 10.30 -22.49 -20.06
CA LYS A 720 9.91 -23.87 -20.24
C LYS A 720 10.87 -24.66 -19.37
N ASP A 721 10.35 -25.21 -18.29
CA ASP A 721 10.91 -26.42 -17.72
C ASP A 721 11.01 -27.44 -18.88
N ASP A 722 12.21 -27.99 -19.02
CA ASP A 722 12.61 -29.12 -19.85
C ASP A 722 12.94 -28.87 -21.36
N GLU A 723 14.27 -28.84 -21.59
CA GLU A 723 15.07 -29.40 -22.71
C GLU A 723 16.08 -28.42 -23.33
N LEU A 724 17.36 -28.85 -23.32
CA LEU A 724 18.62 -28.17 -23.75
C LEU A 724 19.06 -27.03 -22.82
N CYS A 725 20.29 -26.93 -22.30
CA CYS A 725 21.62 -27.34 -22.76
C CYS A 725 22.52 -27.36 -21.48
N GLY A 726 23.33 -28.34 -21.13
CA GLY A 726 24.00 -29.30 -21.99
C GLY A 726 25.28 -28.72 -22.58
N THR A 727 26.22 -28.26 -21.73
CA THR A 727 27.56 -27.72 -22.05
C THR A 727 27.62 -26.23 -22.42
N CYS A 728 28.31 -25.46 -21.58
CA CYS A 728 29.03 -24.28 -22.01
C CYS A 728 30.52 -24.66 -22.02
N GLU A 729 30.94 -25.26 -23.14
CA GLU A 729 32.25 -24.91 -23.66
C GLU A 729 32.10 -23.53 -24.30
N GLU A 730 33.08 -22.68 -24.04
CA GLU A 730 33.21 -21.36 -24.64
C GLU A 730 33.22 -21.49 -26.17
N GLU A 731 32.40 -20.72 -26.88
CA GLU A 731 32.80 -19.94 -28.06
C GLU A 731 31.59 -19.28 -28.76
N GLU A 732 31.83 -18.04 -29.17
CA GLU A 732 31.23 -17.27 -30.28
C GLU A 732 29.88 -16.54 -30.09
N GLU A 733 29.96 -15.23 -30.39
CA GLU A 733 28.87 -14.29 -30.60
C GLU A 733 27.98 -14.75 -31.78
N GLU A 734 26.77 -15.24 -31.50
CA GLU A 734 25.68 -15.32 -32.47
C GLU A 734 24.41 -14.71 -31.86
N ASP A 735 23.78 -13.82 -32.64
CA ASP A 735 22.53 -13.09 -32.36
C ASP A 735 21.60 -13.79 -31.35
N GLU A 736 21.39 -13.19 -30.18
CA GLU A 736 20.32 -13.59 -29.28
C GLU A 736 18.99 -13.46 -30.03
N GLY A 737 18.45 -14.60 -30.45
CA GLY A 737 17.21 -14.67 -31.22
C GLY A 737 16.07 -13.93 -30.53
N TYR A 738 15.41 -13.05 -31.28
CA TYR A 738 14.18 -12.36 -30.87
C TYR A 738 13.14 -13.39 -30.43
N ILE A 739 12.85 -13.46 -29.12
CA ILE A 739 11.75 -14.25 -28.57
C ILE A 739 10.46 -13.44 -28.82
N PRO A 740 9.55 -13.90 -29.71
CA PRO A 740 8.32 -13.17 -29.99
C PRO A 740 7.43 -13.08 -28.75
N GLY A 741 6.75 -11.95 -28.61
CA GLY A 741 5.87 -11.67 -27.50
C GLY A 741 4.59 -12.51 -27.49
N THR A 742 3.80 -12.39 -26.43
CA THR A 742 2.48 -13.02 -26.37
C THR A 742 1.47 -12.13 -27.09
N THR A 743 0.60 -12.68 -27.93
CA THR A 743 -0.49 -11.93 -28.59
C THR A 743 -1.81 -12.08 -27.83
N PRO A 744 -2.79 -11.17 -27.99
CA PRO A 744 -4.13 -11.32 -27.41
C PRO A 744 -4.78 -12.66 -27.78
N LEU A 745 -4.55 -13.14 -29.00
CA LEU A 745 -5.03 -14.44 -29.47
C LEU A 745 -4.46 -15.60 -28.64
N ASN A 746 -3.18 -15.55 -28.28
CA ASN A 746 -2.54 -16.56 -27.43
C ASN A 746 -3.05 -16.51 -25.98
N MET A 747 -3.60 -15.38 -25.53
CA MET A 747 -4.17 -15.21 -24.19
C MET A 747 -5.64 -15.61 -24.08
N ALA A 748 -6.32 -15.86 -25.21
CA ALA A 748 -7.73 -16.24 -25.23
C ALA A 748 -7.94 -17.59 -24.52
N THR A 749 -8.67 -17.58 -23.41
CA THR A 749 -8.94 -18.80 -22.62
C THR A 749 -10.20 -19.54 -23.10
N SER A 750 -11.20 -18.82 -23.61
CA SER A 750 -12.43 -19.42 -24.17
C SER A 750 -12.43 -19.46 -25.70
N PRO A 751 -13.16 -20.44 -26.29
CA PRO A 751 -13.35 -20.50 -27.74
C PRO A 751 -14.15 -19.29 -28.25
N GLU A 752 -15.10 -18.76 -27.47
CA GLU A 752 -15.89 -17.58 -27.87
C GLU A 752 -15.01 -16.34 -28.03
N VAL A 753 -14.05 -16.10 -27.14
CA VAL A 753 -13.08 -15.01 -27.29
C VAL A 753 -12.15 -15.27 -28.46
N TYR A 754 -11.68 -16.51 -28.65
CA TYR A 754 -10.84 -16.88 -29.78
C TYR A 754 -11.53 -16.66 -31.13
N ASP A 755 -12.81 -17.00 -31.24
CA ASP A 755 -13.62 -16.80 -32.45
C ASP A 755 -13.81 -15.30 -32.75
N ILE A 756 -14.12 -14.49 -31.72
CA ILE A 756 -14.24 -13.02 -31.86
C ILE A 756 -12.91 -12.39 -32.32
N LEU A 757 -11.77 -12.84 -31.77
CA LEU A 757 -10.45 -12.34 -32.16
C LEU A 757 -10.06 -12.75 -33.59
N ASN A 758 -10.58 -13.85 -34.11
CA ASN A 758 -10.41 -14.28 -35.51
C ASN A 758 -11.42 -13.63 -36.48
N GLY A 759 -12.30 -12.76 -35.99
CA GLY A 759 -13.24 -11.98 -36.81
C GLY A 759 -14.62 -12.60 -36.99
N GLU A 760 -15.00 -13.61 -36.21
CA GLU A 760 -16.40 -14.09 -36.17
C GLU A 760 -17.31 -13.05 -35.51
N GLU A 761 -18.50 -12.84 -36.08
CA GLU A 761 -19.46 -11.86 -35.54
C GLU A 761 -19.95 -12.28 -34.15
N TYR A 762 -19.84 -11.37 -33.17
CA TYR A 762 -20.39 -11.59 -31.83
C TYR A 762 -21.91 -11.78 -31.90
N GLN A 763 -22.39 -13.00 -31.65
CA GLN A 763 -23.82 -13.30 -31.52
C GLN A 763 -24.24 -13.21 -30.04
N PRO A 764 -24.98 -12.17 -29.62
CA PRO A 764 -25.45 -12.09 -28.24
C PRO A 764 -26.41 -13.23 -27.92
N THR A 765 -26.11 -14.00 -26.88
CA THR A 765 -26.92 -15.13 -26.36
C THR A 765 -28.32 -14.73 -25.88
N THR A 766 -28.65 -13.44 -25.88
CA THR A 766 -29.99 -12.91 -25.60
C THR A 766 -30.41 -12.00 -26.74
N ILE A 767 -31.20 -12.56 -27.66
CA ILE A 767 -32.05 -11.77 -28.55
C ILE A 767 -33.09 -11.09 -27.65
N VAL A 768 -32.80 -9.89 -27.16
CA VAL A 768 -33.86 -8.97 -26.78
C VAL A 768 -34.49 -8.56 -28.11
N VAL A 769 -35.60 -9.19 -28.48
CA VAL A 769 -36.48 -8.64 -29.51
C VAL A 769 -36.93 -7.29 -28.95
N PRO A 770 -36.50 -6.13 -29.51
CA PRO A 770 -37.06 -4.86 -29.10
C PRO A 770 -38.58 -4.97 -29.37
N PRO A 771 -39.45 -4.41 -28.51
CA PRO A 771 -40.87 -4.35 -28.84
C PRO A 771 -40.97 -3.72 -30.24
N GLN A 772 -41.48 -4.47 -31.22
CA GLN A 772 -41.62 -3.94 -32.57
C GLN A 772 -42.66 -2.83 -32.48
N GLY A 773 -42.20 -1.58 -32.51
CA GLY A 773 -43.05 -0.41 -32.60
C GLY A 773 -43.88 -0.42 -33.88
N ASP A 774 -44.96 0.36 -33.89
CA ASP A 774 -45.91 0.47 -34.99
C ASP A 774 -45.42 1.37 -36.14
N MET A 775 -44.15 1.81 -36.14
CA MET A 775 -43.57 2.67 -37.18
C MET A 775 -43.61 2.07 -38.60
N LYS A 776 -43.65 0.74 -38.69
CA LYS A 776 -43.83 0.00 -39.96
C LYS A 776 -45.21 0.20 -40.60
N SER A 777 -46.20 0.70 -39.84
CA SER A 777 -47.54 0.97 -40.34
C SER A 777 -47.65 2.26 -41.17
N LEU A 778 -46.64 3.13 -41.12
CA LEU A 778 -46.61 4.37 -41.91
C LEU A 778 -46.19 4.07 -43.36
N SER A 779 -46.94 4.62 -44.32
CA SER A 779 -46.59 4.49 -45.74
C SER A 779 -45.26 5.19 -46.06
N SER A 780 -44.57 4.70 -47.09
CA SER A 780 -43.33 5.31 -47.61
C SER A 780 -43.52 6.80 -47.95
N ASP A 781 -44.69 7.16 -48.49
CA ASP A 781 -45.04 8.53 -48.83
C ASP A 781 -45.16 9.41 -47.56
N THR A 782 -45.77 8.88 -46.50
CA THR A 782 -45.90 9.60 -45.22
C THR A 782 -44.54 9.83 -44.56
N LYS A 783 -43.64 8.84 -44.62
CA LYS A 783 -42.26 8.99 -44.10
C LYS A 783 -41.48 10.04 -44.86
N GLN A 784 -41.64 10.11 -46.18
CA GLN A 784 -40.98 11.11 -47.02
C GLN A 784 -41.49 12.53 -46.75
N GLU A 785 -42.80 12.71 -46.59
CA GLU A 785 -43.39 14.00 -46.19
C GLU A 785 -42.97 14.44 -44.79
N LEU A 786 -42.81 13.48 -43.85
CA LEU A 786 -42.32 13.73 -42.50
C LEU A 786 -40.85 14.18 -42.50
N CYS A 787 -40.00 13.54 -43.30
CA CYS A 787 -38.61 13.96 -43.51
C CYS A 787 -38.54 15.39 -44.02
N GLN A 788 -39.34 15.71 -45.04
CA GLN A 788 -39.38 17.05 -45.61
C GLN A 788 -39.82 18.11 -44.58
N ALA A 789 -40.86 17.82 -43.79
CA ALA A 789 -41.34 18.71 -42.74
C ALA A 789 -40.33 18.91 -41.57
N LEU A 790 -39.43 17.96 -41.35
CA LEU A 790 -38.37 18.01 -40.33
C LEU A 790 -37.10 18.72 -40.81
N GLU A 791 -36.83 18.66 -42.11
CA GLU A 791 -35.72 19.35 -42.76
C GLU A 791 -36.04 20.82 -43.05
N ASP A 792 -37.30 21.15 -43.33
CA ASP A 792 -37.77 22.53 -43.54
C ASP A 792 -37.67 23.40 -42.27
N GLN A 793 -37.57 22.80 -41.09
CA GLN A 793 -37.33 23.50 -39.82
C GLN A 793 -35.86 23.37 -39.39
N THR A 794 -35.15 24.51 -39.31
CA THR A 794 -33.77 24.56 -38.84
C THR A 794 -33.64 23.98 -37.43
N GLY A 795 -32.94 22.85 -37.28
CA GLY A 795 -32.71 22.17 -35.99
C GLY A 795 -33.89 21.33 -35.48
N GLY A 796 -34.94 21.14 -36.29
CA GLY A 796 -36.12 20.37 -35.91
C GLY A 796 -35.81 18.89 -35.68
N TRP A 797 -35.04 18.27 -36.58
CA TRP A 797 -34.63 16.87 -36.44
C TRP A 797 -33.61 16.64 -35.31
N GLU A 798 -32.73 17.61 -35.01
CA GLU A 798 -31.75 17.52 -33.90
C GLU A 798 -32.45 17.55 -32.54
N SER A 799 -33.38 18.49 -32.38
CA SER A 799 -34.21 18.60 -31.18
C SER A 799 -35.09 17.35 -30.99
N LEU A 800 -35.58 16.79 -32.09
CA LEU A 800 -36.32 15.53 -32.09
C LEU A 800 -35.42 14.34 -31.72
N ALA A 801 -34.17 14.29 -32.20
CA ALA A 801 -33.19 13.27 -31.83
C ALA A 801 -32.95 13.23 -30.32
N HIS A 802 -32.79 14.41 -29.71
CA HIS A 802 -32.65 14.54 -28.27
C HIS A 802 -33.93 14.14 -27.53
N ALA A 803 -35.11 14.53 -28.03
CA ALA A 803 -36.39 14.17 -27.41
C ALA A 803 -36.69 12.67 -27.47
N LEU A 804 -36.26 11.98 -28.54
CA LEU A 804 -36.44 10.53 -28.73
C LEU A 804 -35.31 9.69 -28.12
N GLY A 805 -34.36 10.31 -27.42
CA GLY A 805 -33.24 9.59 -26.78
C GLY A 805 -32.14 9.12 -27.74
N LEU A 806 -32.17 9.56 -29.00
CA LEU A 806 -31.17 9.24 -30.04
C LEU A 806 -30.12 10.36 -30.22
N GLY A 807 -30.02 11.30 -29.28
CA GLY A 807 -29.12 12.45 -29.35
C GLY A 807 -27.62 12.12 -29.48
N ILE A 808 -27.22 10.90 -29.10
CA ILE A 808 -25.85 10.39 -29.23
C ILE A 808 -25.46 10.23 -30.71
N LEU A 809 -26.44 9.92 -31.56
CA LEU A 809 -26.23 9.67 -33.00
C LEU A 809 -26.36 10.95 -33.84
N THR A 810 -26.69 12.10 -33.24
CA THR A 810 -26.88 13.38 -33.96
C THR A 810 -25.66 13.76 -34.78
N SER A 811 -24.45 13.55 -34.24
CA SER A 811 -23.18 13.79 -34.93
C SER A 811 -23.01 12.91 -36.17
N ALA A 812 -23.43 11.65 -36.09
CA ALA A 812 -23.38 10.69 -37.20
C ALA A 812 -24.45 10.99 -38.26
N PHE A 813 -25.67 11.39 -37.84
CA PHE A 813 -26.75 11.77 -38.75
C PHE A 813 -26.42 13.05 -39.54
N ARG A 814 -25.71 14.00 -38.91
CA ARG A 814 -25.30 15.27 -39.54
C ARG A 814 -24.35 15.09 -40.74
N LEU A 815 -23.67 13.95 -40.81
CA LEU A 815 -22.79 13.58 -41.93
C LEU A 815 -23.54 12.94 -43.12
N SER A 816 -24.84 12.67 -42.98
CA SER A 816 -25.66 12.03 -44.01
C SER A 816 -26.34 13.05 -44.94
N SER A 817 -26.63 12.64 -46.17
CA SER A 817 -27.35 13.45 -47.18
C SER A 817 -28.81 13.73 -46.81
N CYS A 818 -29.40 12.98 -45.87
CA CYS A 818 -30.77 13.17 -45.35
C CYS A 818 -30.83 12.83 -43.84
N PRO A 819 -30.43 13.78 -42.95
CA PRO A 819 -30.33 13.53 -41.51
C PRO A 819 -31.66 13.13 -40.85
N ALA A 820 -32.78 13.72 -41.28
CA ALA A 820 -34.10 13.40 -40.74
C ALA A 820 -34.56 11.98 -41.12
N GLY A 821 -34.21 11.52 -42.33
CA GLY A 821 -34.48 10.15 -42.78
C GLY A 821 -33.71 9.11 -41.97
N LYS A 822 -32.40 9.33 -41.78
CA LYS A 822 -31.57 8.42 -40.97
C LYS A 822 -31.97 8.38 -39.51
N LEU A 823 -32.46 9.49 -38.97
CA LEU A 823 -33.05 9.54 -37.64
C LEU A 823 -34.30 8.66 -37.55
N LEU A 824 -35.23 8.76 -38.50
CA LEU A 824 -36.46 7.96 -38.52
C LEU A 824 -36.17 6.47 -38.76
N ASP A 825 -35.23 6.15 -39.64
CA ASP A 825 -34.78 4.76 -39.87
C ASP A 825 -34.16 4.17 -38.61
N SER A 826 -33.30 4.94 -37.93
CA SER A 826 -32.67 4.50 -36.67
C SER A 826 -33.70 4.37 -35.55
N TYR A 827 -34.69 5.26 -35.51
CA TYR A 827 -35.79 5.20 -34.56
C TYR A 827 -36.71 3.99 -34.82
N GLU A 828 -36.96 3.65 -36.08
CA GLU A 828 -37.69 2.44 -36.49
C GLU A 828 -36.93 1.16 -36.10
N VAL A 829 -35.61 1.12 -36.33
CA VAL A 829 -34.75 -0.01 -35.92
C VAL A 829 -34.70 -0.14 -34.39
N SER A 830 -34.77 0.98 -33.66
CA SER A 830 -34.82 1.00 -32.19
C SER A 830 -36.17 0.57 -31.59
N GLY A 831 -37.19 0.32 -32.41
CA GLY A 831 -38.53 -0.11 -31.96
C GLY A 831 -39.46 1.02 -31.54
N GLY A 832 -39.21 2.25 -32.00
CA GLY A 832 -40.00 3.43 -31.66
C GLY A 832 -41.46 3.38 -32.09
N THR A 833 -42.35 3.99 -31.31
CA THR A 833 -43.79 4.03 -31.59
C THR A 833 -44.23 5.33 -32.26
N VAL A 834 -45.30 5.28 -33.05
CA VAL A 834 -45.90 6.47 -33.69
C VAL A 834 -46.44 7.44 -32.63
N ARG A 835 -46.86 6.94 -31.46
CA ARG A 835 -47.35 7.78 -30.34
C ARG A 835 -46.24 8.63 -29.72
N GLU A 836 -45.10 8.02 -29.43
CA GLU A 836 -43.93 8.71 -28.86
C GLU A 836 -43.32 9.68 -29.88
N LEU A 837 -43.30 9.31 -31.17
CA LEU A 837 -42.92 10.22 -32.24
C LEU A 837 -43.82 11.46 -32.28
N VAL A 838 -45.15 11.28 -32.18
CA VAL A 838 -46.10 12.42 -32.14
C VAL A 838 -45.90 13.27 -30.88
N GLU A 839 -45.56 12.67 -29.74
CA GLU A 839 -45.27 13.41 -28.50
C GLU A 839 -43.95 14.18 -28.58
N GLY A 840 -42.89 13.57 -29.10
CA GLY A 840 -41.61 14.23 -29.37
C GLY A 840 -41.76 15.39 -30.36
N LEU A 841 -42.52 15.20 -31.44
CA LEU A 841 -42.82 16.25 -32.41
C LEU A 841 -43.65 17.41 -31.82
N LYS A 842 -44.56 17.12 -30.87
CA LYS A 842 -45.28 18.16 -30.11
C LYS A 842 -44.34 18.94 -29.18
N HIS A 843 -43.38 18.26 -28.55
CA HIS A 843 -42.39 18.90 -27.68
C HIS A 843 -41.44 19.81 -28.46
N VAL A 844 -41.07 19.41 -29.68
CA VAL A 844 -40.24 20.20 -30.61
C VAL A 844 -41.05 21.34 -31.28
N GLY A 845 -42.38 21.29 -31.23
CA GLY A 845 -43.25 22.34 -31.76
C GLY A 845 -43.52 22.27 -33.27
N ASN A 846 -43.27 21.12 -33.91
CA ASN A 846 -43.48 20.94 -35.35
C ASN A 846 -44.95 20.57 -35.66
N SER A 847 -45.82 21.59 -35.75
CA SER A 847 -47.27 21.42 -35.95
C SER A 847 -47.66 20.83 -37.31
N SER A 848 -46.81 21.00 -38.34
CA SER A 848 -47.01 20.41 -39.67
C SER A 848 -46.85 18.89 -39.63
N ALA A 849 -45.74 18.40 -39.07
CA ALA A 849 -45.45 16.97 -38.90
C ALA A 849 -46.48 16.26 -38.00
N VAL A 850 -46.95 16.92 -36.94
CA VAL A 850 -47.99 16.38 -36.04
C VAL A 850 -49.35 16.24 -36.74
N SER A 851 -49.72 17.19 -37.61
CA SER A 851 -51.00 17.16 -38.34
C SER A 851 -51.02 16.06 -39.40
N LEU A 852 -49.90 15.83 -40.09
CA LEU A 852 -49.72 14.75 -41.05
C LEU A 852 -49.92 13.37 -40.40
N LEU A 853 -49.27 13.12 -39.26
CA LEU A 853 -49.41 11.83 -38.54
C LEU A 853 -50.81 11.65 -37.93
N GLN A 854 -51.48 12.71 -37.47
CA GLN A 854 -52.86 12.62 -36.95
C GLN A 854 -53.92 12.37 -38.03
N ALA A 855 -53.68 12.77 -39.28
CA ALA A 855 -54.57 12.50 -40.40
C ALA A 855 -54.54 11.02 -40.81
N VAL A 856 -53.36 10.37 -40.72
CA VAL A 856 -53.15 8.96 -41.08
C VAL A 856 -53.76 8.00 -40.03
N CYS A 857 -53.83 8.39 -38.76
CA CYS A 857 -54.36 7.53 -37.69
C CYS A 857 -55.91 7.50 -37.55
N LYS A 858 -56.70 8.08 -38.48
CA LYS A 858 -58.15 8.34 -38.28
C LYS A 858 -59.18 7.55 -39.13
N GLU A 859 -58.82 6.49 -39.87
CA GLU A 859 -59.81 5.61 -40.53
C GLU A 859 -59.48 4.11 -40.40
N PRO A 860 -60.48 3.18 -40.33
CA PRO A 860 -61.65 3.15 -39.46
C PRO A 860 -61.68 1.90 -38.54
N GLU A 861 -62.49 2.00 -37.47
CA GLU A 861 -62.89 0.91 -36.59
C GLU A 861 -63.70 -0.19 -37.32
N ALA A 862 -63.41 -1.46 -37.03
CA ALA A 862 -64.38 -2.56 -37.16
C ALA A 862 -64.06 -3.74 -36.22
N VAL A 863 -64.75 -3.73 -35.07
CA VAL A 863 -65.43 -4.84 -34.37
C VAL A 863 -64.73 -6.22 -34.20
N HIS A 864 -64.55 -6.60 -32.92
CA HIS A 864 -65.02 -7.83 -32.26
C HIS A 864 -64.04 -8.52 -31.28
N THR A 865 -64.33 -8.31 -29.99
CA THR A 865 -64.43 -9.32 -28.89
C THR A 865 -63.26 -10.26 -28.59
N THR A 866 -62.71 -10.08 -27.39
CA THR A 866 -62.04 -11.09 -26.54
C THR A 866 -62.87 -12.37 -26.39
N PRO A 867 -62.22 -13.52 -26.14
CA PRO A 867 -62.27 -14.01 -24.75
C PRO A 867 -60.96 -14.60 -24.20
N GLN A 868 -60.85 -14.52 -22.87
CA GLN A 868 -59.98 -15.30 -21.99
C GLN A 868 -60.31 -16.81 -22.08
N LEU A 869 -59.32 -17.68 -21.86
CA LEU A 869 -59.28 -18.75 -20.83
C LEU A 869 -58.21 -19.83 -21.12
N THR A 870 -57.45 -20.15 -20.06
CA THR A 870 -56.93 -21.47 -19.66
C THR A 870 -55.93 -22.23 -20.54
N GLY A 871 -54.76 -22.56 -19.96
CA GLY A 871 -53.95 -23.72 -20.40
C GLY A 871 -54.61 -25.06 -20.02
N PRO A 872 -53.87 -26.20 -19.95
CA PRO A 872 -52.45 -26.42 -20.26
C PRO A 872 -52.18 -27.74 -21.05
N VAL A 873 -50.89 -28.09 -21.21
CA VAL A 873 -50.33 -29.47 -21.30
C VAL A 873 -50.16 -30.16 -22.67
N LEU A 874 -48.93 -30.71 -22.82
CA LEU A 874 -48.46 -31.94 -23.49
C LEU A 874 -47.84 -31.91 -24.90
N CYS A 875 -46.58 -32.35 -24.88
CA CYS A 875 -45.70 -32.85 -25.92
C CYS A 875 -46.35 -33.62 -27.09
N LYS A 876 -45.75 -33.49 -28.27
CA LYS A 876 -45.42 -34.62 -29.16
C LYS A 876 -44.33 -34.25 -30.17
N SER A 877 -43.26 -35.04 -30.19
CA SER A 877 -42.31 -35.18 -31.29
C SER A 877 -42.97 -35.74 -32.54
N ILE A 878 -42.39 -35.45 -33.70
CA ILE A 878 -42.12 -36.32 -34.89
C ILE A 878 -41.52 -35.35 -35.94
N GLN A 879 -40.20 -35.37 -36.16
CA GLN A 879 -39.49 -36.15 -37.18
C GLN A 879 -39.90 -35.84 -38.63
N GLY A 880 -38.92 -35.37 -39.42
CA GLY A 880 -38.68 -35.92 -40.75
C GLY A 880 -38.41 -34.92 -41.88
N LEU A 881 -37.19 -35.07 -42.44
CA LEU A 881 -36.84 -34.95 -43.88
C LEU A 881 -36.69 -33.50 -44.41
N THR A 882 -35.64 -33.11 -45.15
CA THR A 882 -34.67 -33.86 -45.97
C THR A 882 -33.49 -32.95 -46.33
N LEU A 883 -32.29 -33.52 -46.37
CA LEU A 883 -31.12 -32.97 -47.08
C LEU A 883 -31.39 -32.99 -48.60
N GLY A 884 -31.00 -31.93 -49.30
CA GLY A 884 -30.83 -31.87 -50.75
C GLY A 884 -29.56 -31.07 -51.07
N SER A 885 -28.61 -31.76 -51.67
CA SER A 885 -27.21 -31.39 -51.90
C SER A 885 -26.93 -30.90 -53.32
N HIS A 886 -25.87 -30.11 -53.48
CA HIS A 886 -25.12 -29.77 -54.73
C HIS A 886 -25.90 -28.87 -55.72
N GLN A 887 -25.30 -27.91 -56.45
CA GLN A 887 -23.96 -27.88 -57.05
C GLN A 887 -23.61 -26.45 -57.53
N GLU A 888 -22.30 -26.21 -57.60
CA GLU A 888 -21.48 -25.16 -58.23
C GLU A 888 -22.08 -24.36 -59.40
N GLU A 889 -21.82 -23.05 -59.47
CA GLU A 889 -20.90 -22.46 -60.48
C GLU A 889 -20.67 -20.94 -60.33
N SER A 890 -19.42 -20.60 -60.62
CA SER A 890 -18.72 -19.33 -60.83
C SER A 890 -19.48 -18.07 -61.27
N GLY A 891 -19.00 -16.93 -60.76
CA GLY A 891 -19.17 -15.61 -61.36
C GLY A 891 -18.07 -14.65 -60.90
N ILE A 892 -16.89 -14.72 -61.54
CA ILE A 892 -15.80 -13.76 -61.42
C ILE A 892 -16.18 -12.48 -62.15
N CYS A 893 -16.10 -11.33 -61.48
CA CYS A 893 -15.86 -10.03 -62.11
C CYS A 893 -14.84 -9.25 -61.28
N ASP A 894 -13.77 -8.90 -62.00
CA ASP A 894 -12.53 -8.24 -61.62
C ASP A 894 -12.67 -6.70 -61.60
N SER A 895 -11.60 -6.02 -61.20
CA SER A 895 -11.30 -4.59 -61.05
C SER A 895 -11.51 -4.03 -59.63
N GLY A 896 -10.50 -3.67 -58.82
CA GLY A 896 -9.09 -3.36 -59.08
C GLY A 896 -8.84 -1.86 -58.91
N VAL A 897 -7.86 -1.52 -58.04
CA VAL A 897 -6.94 -0.36 -58.16
C VAL A 897 -7.59 1.02 -57.82
N GLU A 898 -7.13 1.93 -56.97
CA GLU A 898 -5.86 2.21 -56.28
C GLU A 898 -6.06 3.39 -55.28
N THR A 899 -5.34 3.34 -54.15
CA THR A 899 -4.54 4.43 -53.53
C THR A 899 -5.16 5.69 -52.88
N SER A 900 -4.53 6.00 -51.73
CA SER A 900 -4.23 7.34 -51.17
C SER A 900 -5.36 8.12 -50.50
N PHE A 901 -5.42 8.15 -49.17
CA PHE A 901 -4.77 9.16 -48.32
C PHE A 901 -4.84 8.76 -46.85
#